data_AF-A0A2P6QQ43-F1
#
_entry.id   AF-A0A2P6QQ43-F1
#
_cell.length_a   1.000
_cell.length_b   1.000
_cell.length_c   1.000
_cell.angle_alpha   90.00
_cell.angle_beta   90.00
_cell.angle_gamma   90.00
#
_symmetry.space_group_name_H-M   'P 1'
#
loop_
_entity.id
_entity.type
_entity.pdbx_description
1 polymer ?
#
loop_
_entity_poly.entity_id
_entity_poly.type
_entity_poly.pdbx_seq_one_letter_code
_entity_poly.pdbx_strand_id
1 'polypeptide(L)'
;MDNFMEKFSVDDSTYAQVQVRATFYPKFENEKSDQEVRTRMIELVSKGLATLEVSLKHSGSLFMYAGSEGGAYAKNSFGNIYTAVGVFVLGRMFREAWGSESARMQAEFNDFLERNRMCISMELVTAVLGDHGQRPKEDFVVVTAVTELGNGKPKFYSTPEIIAFCRNWRLPTNHVWLFSTRKAVTSFFAAFDALSEEGTATSVCRALDEVADISIPGSKDHIKVQGEILEGIVARVVSHESSKHMEKVLKDFPPPPMEGAGLDLGPSLREICAANRSDETQQIKALLMGVGSSFCPDHSDWLGPGAGDAHSKTVDQSVLSKFLKSHPADFSTTKLQEVVCLMREKRLPAAFKCYQNYHKHDSMSSDNVFYKMVIHVRSDSAFQRYQKEMKSKPGLWPLYRGFFVDINLFKANKERAAEIAKNKGTVVDINGGCGMSGKHGLAEEDANLMIKLKFLTYKLRTFLIRNGLSTLFKQGPAAYKAYYLRQMKIWGTSAGKQRELSKMLDEWAVYIRRKCGNKHMSSSVYLSEAEPFLEQYAKRSPQNQALIGSAGNLVNAENFLAIVEGGRDEEGDLEKESVPSSPSASVADTIPKAEGLIVFFPGLPGSAKSALCKELLKAPGGFGDDRPVQSLMGDLVKGKYWQKVADQCRKKPYSIMLADKNAPNVEVWRQVEDMCHRTRASAVPVVPDSEGTESNPFSLDALAVFMFRVLQRANHPGNLDKNSPNAGYVLLMFYHLYEGKTRREFESELVERFGSLVKIPLLTSERNPLPDPVKSTLEDGINLYNLHTDRHGRWDSSRGAYTKEWAKWEKQLREVLFGNARYFNSVQVPFESSVKEVSEQLRKIAKGEYKTPEYRTSDSGKRKISAITFAAINLPITDIKGLLDNLAGKDSKVEAFLKDKNLENSINKAHVTLAHKRSHGVTAVANYGTFLHKQVPVDITALLFTDKMAAFEACPGSVEGERVTPKNEWPHVTLWTAEGVLAKEANLLSNLHLEGKATRIAIDPPATIHGTLEFY
;
A
#
# COMPACT_ATOMS: atom_id res chain seq x y z
N MET A 1 32.66 -28.43 22.73
CA MET A 1 31.81 -27.24 22.53
C MET A 1 31.32 -26.79 23.90
N ASP A 2 31.97 -25.82 24.51
CA ASP A 2 31.50 -25.23 25.77
C ASP A 2 30.29 -24.33 25.51
N ASN A 3 29.16 -24.64 26.13
CA ASN A 3 27.96 -23.82 26.03
C ASN A 3 28.07 -22.63 26.99
N PHE A 4 28.95 -21.67 26.67
CA PHE A 4 29.21 -20.48 27.50
C PHE A 4 27.93 -19.74 27.91
N MET A 5 26.87 -19.79 27.09
CA MET A 5 25.56 -19.21 27.43
C MET A 5 24.82 -19.88 28.58
N GLU A 6 24.99 -21.17 28.83
CA GLU A 6 24.36 -21.82 30.00
C GLU A 6 25.10 -21.43 31.29
N LYS A 7 26.41 -21.17 31.20
CA LYS A 7 27.27 -20.76 32.32
C LYS A 7 27.20 -19.25 32.64
N PHE A 8 26.89 -18.38 31.66
CA PHE A 8 26.84 -16.93 31.84
C PHE A 8 25.63 -16.47 32.69
N SER A 9 25.84 -16.06 33.94
CA SER A 9 24.79 -15.45 34.78
C SER A 9 24.66 -13.94 34.53
N VAL A 10 23.42 -13.43 34.58
CA VAL A 10 23.16 -11.96 34.59
C VAL A 10 23.00 -11.50 36.02
N ASP A 11 23.76 -10.48 36.39
CA ASP A 11 23.81 -9.82 37.70
C ASP A 11 23.98 -8.30 37.51
N ASP A 12 24.01 -7.53 38.61
CA ASP A 12 24.11 -6.07 38.59
C ASP A 12 25.45 -5.55 37.99
N SER A 13 26.44 -6.42 37.76
CA SER A 13 27.70 -6.08 37.07
C SER A 13 27.66 -6.39 35.57
N THR A 14 26.54 -6.91 35.06
CA THR A 14 26.39 -7.38 33.68
C THR A 14 25.88 -6.26 32.76
N TYR A 15 26.67 -5.95 31.74
CA TYR A 15 26.35 -4.95 30.73
C TYR A 15 26.13 -5.58 29.35
N ALA A 16 25.30 -4.94 28.55
CA ALA A 16 25.12 -5.22 27.13
C ALA A 16 25.66 -4.05 26.30
N GLN A 17 26.34 -4.36 25.20
CA GLN A 17 26.69 -3.39 24.16
C GLN A 17 26.18 -3.91 22.82
N VAL A 18 25.63 -3.02 22.00
CA VAL A 18 25.07 -3.34 20.69
C VAL A 18 25.71 -2.50 19.60
N GLN A 19 26.08 -3.15 18.51
CA GLN A 19 26.46 -2.50 17.27
C GLN A 19 25.47 -2.88 16.17
N VAL A 20 24.84 -1.91 15.52
CA VAL A 20 24.08 -2.16 14.28
C VAL A 20 25.07 -2.49 13.18
N ARG A 21 24.85 -3.58 12.43
CA ARG A 21 25.73 -4.03 11.34
C ARG A 21 25.10 -3.84 9.96
N ALA A 22 23.78 -4.02 9.85
CA ALA A 22 23.05 -3.68 8.63
C ALA A 22 21.61 -3.25 8.95
N THR A 23 21.11 -2.30 8.17
CA THR A 23 19.72 -1.87 8.19
C THR A 23 19.34 -1.22 6.85
N PHE A 24 18.10 -1.41 6.41
CA PHE A 24 17.51 -0.70 5.27
C PHE A 24 16.51 0.36 5.75
N TYR A 25 15.97 1.17 4.83
CA TYR A 25 14.96 2.17 5.15
C TYR A 25 13.79 1.61 5.99
N PRO A 26 13.16 2.43 6.87
CA PRO A 26 11.90 2.09 7.53
C PRO A 26 10.84 1.65 6.52
N LYS A 27 9.79 0.92 6.95
CA LYS A 27 8.70 0.58 6.01
C LYS A 27 8.03 1.86 5.50
N PHE A 28 7.96 1.94 4.17
CA PHE A 28 7.25 2.97 3.41
C PHE A 28 6.06 2.39 2.63
N GLU A 29 5.13 3.27 2.25
CA GLU A 29 3.80 2.91 1.75
C GLU A 29 3.78 2.45 0.29
N ASN A 30 2.66 1.84 -0.11
CA ASN A 30 2.40 1.41 -1.49
C ASN A 30 1.30 2.28 -2.11
N GLU A 31 1.26 2.36 -3.44
CA GLU A 31 0.20 2.94 -4.30
C GLU A 31 -1.28 2.67 -3.89
N LYS A 32 -1.55 1.69 -3.02
CA LYS A 32 -2.90 1.37 -2.54
C LYS A 32 -3.43 2.33 -1.45
N SER A 33 -2.56 3.10 -0.79
CA SER A 33 -2.84 3.98 0.37
C SER A 33 -2.54 5.47 0.09
N ASP A 34 -2.67 5.88 -1.17
CA ASP A 34 -1.76 6.87 -1.78
C ASP A 34 -2.26 8.31 -1.88
N GLN A 35 -3.55 8.59 -2.04
CA GLN A 35 -3.98 9.96 -2.42
C GLN A 35 -3.61 11.05 -1.41
N GLU A 36 -3.63 10.76 -0.10
CA GLU A 36 -3.15 11.67 0.94
C GLU A 36 -1.63 11.88 0.84
N VAL A 37 -0.88 10.82 0.52
CA VAL A 37 0.59 10.85 0.33
C VAL A 37 0.95 11.67 -0.91
N ARG A 38 0.33 11.44 -2.09
CA ARG A 38 0.57 12.27 -3.28
C ARG A 38 0.25 13.74 -3.02
N THR A 39 -0.92 14.00 -2.45
CA THR A 39 -1.37 15.37 -2.14
C THR A 39 -0.37 16.07 -1.21
N ARG A 40 0.11 15.36 -0.17
CA ARG A 40 1.13 15.89 0.75
C ARG A 40 2.48 16.12 0.05
N MET A 41 2.94 15.19 -0.79
CA MET A 41 4.17 15.35 -1.58
C MET A 41 4.09 16.57 -2.52
N ILE A 42 2.98 16.71 -3.25
CA ILE A 42 2.72 17.86 -4.13
C ILE A 42 2.66 19.16 -3.32
N GLU A 43 2.00 19.17 -2.15
CA GLU A 43 1.90 20.33 -1.27
C GLU A 43 3.28 20.81 -0.77
N LEU A 44 4.12 19.90 -0.29
CA LEU A 44 5.46 20.21 0.24
C LEU A 44 6.38 20.81 -0.84
N VAL A 45 6.38 20.22 -2.03
CA VAL A 45 7.15 20.74 -3.19
C VAL A 45 6.56 22.07 -3.67
N SER A 46 5.23 22.21 -3.72
CA SER A 46 4.56 23.45 -4.14
C SER A 46 4.85 24.64 -3.22
N LYS A 47 5.12 24.39 -1.93
CA LYS A 47 5.53 25.41 -0.96
C LYS A 47 7.03 25.70 -0.96
N GLY A 48 7.81 25.04 -1.82
CA GLY A 48 9.28 25.16 -1.88
C GLY A 48 10.00 24.56 -0.66
N LEU A 49 9.32 23.76 0.15
CA LEU A 49 9.88 23.16 1.39
C LEU A 49 10.72 21.91 1.08
N ALA A 50 10.46 21.26 -0.05
CA ALA A 50 11.04 19.99 -0.44
C ALA A 50 11.29 19.87 -1.94
N THR A 51 12.04 18.85 -2.33
CA THR A 51 12.09 18.30 -3.69
C THR A 51 11.59 16.85 -3.62
N LEU A 52 10.85 16.41 -4.64
CA LEU A 52 10.53 14.99 -4.82
C LEU A 52 11.65 14.34 -5.64
N GLU A 53 12.21 13.27 -5.13
CA GLU A 53 13.20 12.44 -5.81
C GLU A 53 12.57 11.10 -6.18
N VAL A 54 12.79 10.65 -7.42
CA VAL A 54 12.24 9.40 -7.94
C VAL A 54 13.37 8.54 -8.49
N SER A 55 13.34 7.24 -8.24
CA SER A 55 14.31 6.28 -8.77
C SER A 55 13.61 5.04 -9.34
N LEU A 56 14.26 4.34 -10.28
CA LEU A 56 13.73 3.08 -10.80
C LEU A 56 13.66 2.02 -9.70
N LYS A 57 12.53 1.29 -9.63
CA LYS A 57 12.47 0.07 -8.87
C LYS A 57 12.84 -1.12 -9.75
N HIS A 58 14.08 -1.57 -9.62
CA HIS A 58 14.53 -2.85 -10.15
C HIS A 58 13.79 -4.03 -9.48
N SER A 59 13.66 -5.15 -10.20
CA SER A 59 13.21 -6.42 -9.62
C SER A 59 14.42 -7.26 -9.22
N GLY A 60 14.67 -7.38 -7.91
CA GLY A 60 15.72 -8.26 -7.40
C GLY A 60 15.50 -8.61 -5.94
N SER A 61 16.59 -8.97 -5.26
CA SER A 61 16.63 -9.24 -3.82
C SER A 61 17.36 -8.13 -3.08
N LEU A 62 16.86 -7.69 -1.93
CA LEU A 62 17.61 -6.76 -1.05
C LEU A 62 18.88 -7.45 -0.54
N PHE A 63 20.03 -6.89 -0.91
CA PHE A 63 21.36 -7.30 -0.46
C PHE A 63 22.03 -6.12 0.25
N MET A 64 22.67 -6.39 1.39
CA MET A 64 23.35 -5.39 2.20
C MET A 64 24.75 -5.88 2.57
N TYR A 65 25.71 -4.97 2.58
CA TYR A 65 27.11 -5.27 2.85
C TYR A 65 27.74 -4.18 3.70
N ALA A 66 28.50 -4.57 4.73
CA ALA A 66 29.08 -3.65 5.72
C ALA A 66 30.60 -3.80 5.89
N GLY A 67 31.27 -4.45 4.92
CA GLY A 67 32.67 -4.84 4.98
C GLY A 67 32.87 -6.33 5.31
N SER A 68 34.12 -6.77 5.36
CA SER A 68 34.56 -8.14 5.60
C SER A 68 34.20 -8.69 6.98
N GLU A 69 34.60 -8.01 8.06
CA GLU A 69 34.07 -8.30 9.40
C GLU A 69 32.61 -7.85 9.51
N GLY A 70 32.26 -6.77 8.78
CA GLY A 70 30.94 -6.14 8.75
C GLY A 70 29.82 -7.14 8.47
N GLY A 71 30.04 -8.04 7.51
CA GLY A 71 29.13 -9.09 7.12
C GLY A 71 28.29 -8.75 5.90
N ALA A 72 27.72 -9.80 5.32
CA ALA A 72 26.83 -9.75 4.16
C ALA A 72 25.44 -10.26 4.53
N TYR A 73 24.39 -9.52 4.15
CA TYR A 73 23.04 -9.70 4.65
C TYR A 73 21.99 -9.66 3.54
N ALA A 74 20.94 -10.46 3.67
CA ALA A 74 19.74 -10.47 2.82
C ALA A 74 18.51 -10.00 3.62
N LYS A 75 17.34 -9.87 2.98
CA LYS A 75 16.11 -9.25 3.56
C LYS A 75 15.77 -9.64 5.02
N ASN A 76 16.03 -10.88 5.45
CA ASN A 76 15.85 -11.35 6.85
C ASN A 76 16.84 -12.48 7.26
N SER A 77 18.00 -12.60 6.61
CA SER A 77 18.96 -13.70 6.81
C SER A 77 20.39 -13.31 6.44
N PHE A 78 21.37 -14.11 6.86
CA PHE A 78 22.78 -14.02 6.45
C PHE A 78 23.36 -15.44 6.27
N GLY A 79 24.61 -15.57 5.82
CA GLY A 79 25.31 -16.86 5.78
C GLY A 79 24.74 -17.91 4.81
N ASN A 80 24.05 -17.48 3.74
CA ASN A 80 23.33 -18.37 2.83
C ASN A 80 23.59 -18.02 1.35
N ILE A 81 22.96 -18.74 0.42
CA ILE A 81 23.16 -18.56 -1.02
C ILE A 81 22.86 -17.12 -1.50
N TYR A 82 21.86 -16.42 -0.95
CA TYR A 82 21.56 -15.04 -1.33
C TYR A 82 22.71 -14.09 -1.01
N THR A 83 23.36 -14.27 0.15
CA THR A 83 24.49 -13.42 0.55
C THR A 83 25.78 -13.82 -0.15
N ALA A 84 25.99 -15.11 -0.43
CA ALA A 84 27.13 -15.57 -1.24
C ALA A 84 27.07 -15.03 -2.68
N VAL A 85 25.91 -15.11 -3.33
CA VAL A 85 25.67 -14.54 -4.66
C VAL A 85 25.84 -13.02 -4.64
N GLY A 86 25.35 -12.33 -3.61
CA GLY A 86 25.52 -10.88 -3.48
C GLY A 86 26.99 -10.45 -3.37
N VAL A 87 27.79 -11.14 -2.54
CA VAL A 87 29.24 -10.87 -2.41
C VAL A 87 29.96 -11.19 -3.73
N PHE A 88 29.62 -12.28 -4.42
CA PHE A 88 30.18 -12.61 -5.73
C PHE A 88 29.90 -11.54 -6.78
N VAL A 89 28.63 -11.11 -6.92
CA VAL A 89 28.25 -10.11 -7.92
C VAL A 89 28.89 -8.76 -7.61
N LEU A 90 28.91 -8.32 -6.34
CA LEU A 90 29.57 -7.09 -5.94
C LEU A 90 31.09 -7.14 -6.20
N GLY A 91 31.75 -8.25 -5.84
CA GLY A 91 33.16 -8.49 -6.14
C GLY A 91 33.46 -8.44 -7.64
N ARG A 92 32.56 -8.99 -8.49
CA ARG A 92 32.66 -8.91 -9.95
C ARG A 92 32.47 -7.49 -10.49
N MET A 93 31.56 -6.68 -9.92
CA MET A 93 31.43 -5.26 -10.30
C MET A 93 32.72 -4.48 -10.03
N PHE A 94 33.44 -4.76 -8.94
CA PHE A 94 34.76 -4.16 -8.71
C PHE A 94 35.78 -4.55 -9.80
N ARG A 95 35.77 -5.80 -10.28
CA ARG A 95 36.65 -6.23 -11.39
C ARG A 95 36.29 -5.55 -12.71
N GLU A 96 35.00 -5.42 -13.02
CA GLU A 96 34.51 -4.69 -14.19
C GLU A 96 34.92 -3.21 -14.15
N ALA A 97 34.90 -2.58 -12.98
CA ALA A 97 35.15 -1.16 -12.81
C ALA A 97 36.63 -0.77 -12.67
N TRP A 98 37.46 -1.62 -12.04
CA TRP A 98 38.85 -1.33 -11.65
C TRP A 98 39.90 -2.26 -12.29
N GLY A 99 39.50 -3.28 -13.04
CA GLY A 99 40.42 -4.18 -13.74
C GLY A 99 41.45 -4.82 -12.80
N SER A 100 42.74 -4.62 -13.10
CA SER A 100 43.87 -5.13 -12.29
C SER A 100 43.91 -4.56 -10.87
N GLU A 101 43.44 -3.33 -10.65
CA GLU A 101 43.43 -2.68 -9.33
C GLU A 101 42.31 -3.19 -8.41
N SER A 102 41.40 -4.02 -8.93
CA SER A 102 40.21 -4.49 -8.21
C SER A 102 40.53 -5.10 -6.84
N ALA A 103 41.60 -5.88 -6.70
CA ALA A 103 41.94 -6.55 -5.44
C ALA A 103 42.36 -5.53 -4.35
N ARG A 104 43.09 -4.48 -4.72
CA ARG A 104 43.48 -3.39 -3.81
C ARG A 104 42.26 -2.55 -3.43
N MET A 105 41.47 -2.14 -4.41
CA MET A 105 40.28 -1.31 -4.19
C MET A 105 39.20 -2.04 -3.37
N GLN A 106 39.08 -3.36 -3.51
CA GLN A 106 38.20 -4.20 -2.68
C GLN A 106 38.61 -4.18 -1.20
N ALA A 107 39.90 -4.31 -0.89
CA ALA A 107 40.40 -4.25 0.48
C ALA A 107 40.23 -2.84 1.07
N GLU A 108 40.60 -1.80 0.32
CA GLU A 108 40.40 -0.39 0.74
C GLU A 108 38.92 -0.04 0.96
N PHE A 109 38.00 -0.64 0.19
CA PHE A 109 36.57 -0.46 0.37
C PHE A 109 36.06 -1.10 1.67
N ASN A 110 36.51 -2.31 1.99
CA ASN A 110 36.18 -2.98 3.26
C ASN A 110 36.68 -2.18 4.46
N ASP A 111 37.95 -1.78 4.41
CA ASP A 111 38.59 -0.87 5.38
C ASP A 111 37.75 0.41 5.58
N PHE A 112 37.28 1.01 4.49
CA PHE A 112 36.47 2.22 4.52
C PHE A 112 35.10 1.98 5.18
N LEU A 113 34.38 0.92 4.80
CA LEU A 113 33.08 0.59 5.38
C LEU A 113 33.20 0.29 6.88
N GLU A 114 34.22 -0.46 7.29
CA GLU A 114 34.41 -0.85 8.69
C GLU A 114 34.82 0.33 9.57
N ARG A 115 35.79 1.15 9.13
CA ARG A 115 36.26 2.35 9.87
C ARG A 115 35.14 3.38 10.06
N ASN A 116 34.35 3.64 9.03
CA ASN A 116 33.25 4.60 9.08
C ASN A 116 31.93 4.00 9.60
N ARG A 117 31.90 2.69 9.87
CA ARG A 117 30.71 1.92 10.27
C ARG A 117 29.55 2.12 9.30
N MET A 118 29.78 1.81 8.02
CA MET A 118 28.82 2.02 6.95
C MET A 118 28.26 0.70 6.41
N CYS A 119 26.98 0.71 6.06
CA CYS A 119 26.31 -0.37 5.35
C CYS A 119 25.77 0.14 4.02
N ILE A 120 26.19 -0.48 2.93
CA ILE A 120 25.62 -0.25 1.60
C ILE A 120 24.45 -1.21 1.39
N SER A 121 23.35 -0.70 0.85
CA SER A 121 22.17 -1.48 0.48
C SER A 121 21.96 -1.41 -1.02
N MET A 122 21.72 -2.58 -1.62
CA MET A 122 21.60 -2.75 -3.07
C MET A 122 20.39 -3.62 -3.40
N GLU A 123 19.81 -3.40 -4.58
CA GLU A 123 19.00 -4.43 -5.21
C GLU A 123 19.96 -5.37 -5.98
N LEU A 124 20.00 -6.64 -5.59
CA LEU A 124 20.74 -7.71 -6.27
C LEU A 124 19.84 -8.29 -7.36
N VAL A 125 20.17 -8.00 -8.62
CA VAL A 125 19.41 -8.38 -9.80
C VAL A 125 20.09 -9.55 -10.47
N THR A 126 19.51 -10.74 -10.33
CA THR A 126 20.02 -11.98 -10.92
C THR A 126 18.87 -12.96 -11.20
N ALA A 127 19.06 -13.85 -12.17
CA ALA A 127 18.16 -14.99 -12.39
C ALA A 127 18.42 -16.16 -11.41
N VAL A 128 19.60 -16.21 -10.77
CA VAL A 128 20.06 -17.37 -9.98
C VAL A 128 19.33 -17.51 -8.63
N LEU A 129 18.71 -16.44 -8.14
CA LEU A 129 17.96 -16.42 -6.87
C LEU A 129 16.43 -16.50 -7.08
N GLY A 130 16.00 -17.03 -8.22
CA GLY A 130 14.61 -17.26 -8.59
C GLY A 130 13.92 -16.08 -9.29
N ASP A 131 12.67 -16.31 -9.71
CA ASP A 131 11.90 -15.40 -10.53
C ASP A 131 11.18 -14.28 -9.73
N HIS A 132 11.77 -13.07 -9.73
CA HIS A 132 11.25 -11.88 -9.02
C HIS A 132 10.51 -10.85 -9.89
N GLY A 133 10.66 -10.94 -11.22
CA GLY A 133 10.17 -9.95 -12.19
C GLY A 133 10.38 -10.41 -13.63
N GLN A 134 11.08 -9.65 -14.47
CA GLN A 134 11.68 -10.19 -15.70
C GLN A 134 13.06 -10.79 -15.38
N ARG A 135 13.37 -11.96 -15.94
CA ARG A 135 14.71 -12.58 -15.82
C ARG A 135 15.75 -11.64 -16.45
N PRO A 136 16.74 -11.15 -15.70
CA PRO A 136 17.70 -10.19 -16.22
C PRO A 136 18.68 -10.86 -17.18
N LYS A 137 19.19 -10.08 -18.13
CA LYS A 137 20.16 -10.55 -19.14
C LYS A 137 21.54 -10.72 -18.50
N GLU A 138 21.96 -9.75 -17.71
CA GLU A 138 23.18 -9.75 -16.88
C GLU A 138 22.84 -9.91 -15.40
N ASP A 139 23.83 -10.31 -14.58
CA ASP A 139 23.70 -10.35 -13.13
C ASP A 139 24.48 -9.18 -12.52
N PHE A 140 23.82 -8.31 -11.76
CA PHE A 140 24.40 -7.06 -11.24
C PHE A 140 23.79 -6.64 -9.91
N VAL A 141 24.44 -5.68 -9.25
CA VAL A 141 23.90 -4.94 -8.09
C VAL A 141 23.71 -3.48 -8.47
N VAL A 142 22.70 -2.84 -7.89
CA VAL A 142 22.48 -1.38 -8.00
C VAL A 142 22.29 -0.80 -6.61
N VAL A 143 23.04 0.26 -6.28
CA VAL A 143 22.98 0.87 -4.93
C VAL A 143 21.66 1.64 -4.77
N THR A 144 20.94 1.34 -3.68
CA THR A 144 19.64 1.93 -3.35
C THR A 144 19.64 2.72 -2.04
N ALA A 145 20.57 2.41 -1.12
CA ALA A 145 20.82 3.22 0.07
C ALA A 145 22.29 3.08 0.52
N VAL A 146 22.80 4.12 1.17
CA VAL A 146 24.06 4.07 1.94
C VAL A 146 23.73 4.58 3.34
N THR A 147 24.16 3.84 4.37
CA THR A 147 23.75 4.10 5.76
C THR A 147 24.96 4.14 6.69
N GLU A 148 25.07 5.21 7.47
CA GLU A 148 26.02 5.31 8.60
C GLU A 148 25.39 4.73 9.87
N LEU A 149 26.11 3.79 10.50
CA LEU A 149 25.69 2.98 11.65
C LEU A 149 26.48 3.36 12.92
N GLY A 150 26.66 4.67 13.14
CA GLY A 150 27.34 5.21 14.32
C GLY A 150 26.64 4.91 15.65
N ASN A 151 27.12 5.51 16.74
CA ASN A 151 26.60 5.31 18.10
C ASN A 151 25.20 5.96 18.36
N GLY A 152 24.39 6.16 17.32
CA GLY A 152 23.09 6.82 17.38
C GLY A 152 22.12 6.29 16.32
N LYS A 153 21.03 7.02 16.07
CA LYS A 153 20.03 6.68 15.04
C LYS A 153 20.71 6.54 13.67
N PRO A 154 20.56 5.41 12.95
CA PRO A 154 21.12 5.22 11.61
C PRO A 154 20.79 6.39 10.67
N LYS A 155 21.82 6.94 10.02
CA LYS A 155 21.69 8.05 9.06
C LYS A 155 21.79 7.51 7.64
N PHE A 156 20.85 7.90 6.79
CA PHE A 156 20.85 7.51 5.37
C PHE A 156 21.33 8.67 4.51
N TYR A 157 22.18 8.38 3.53
CA TYR A 157 22.65 9.37 2.58
C TYR A 157 21.52 9.86 1.68
N SER A 158 21.53 11.17 1.40
CA SER A 158 20.78 11.77 0.31
C SER A 158 21.30 11.27 -1.03
N THR A 159 20.50 11.34 -2.10
CA THR A 159 20.94 10.77 -3.39
C THR A 159 22.11 11.51 -4.05
N PRO A 160 22.32 12.84 -3.86
CA PRO A 160 23.61 13.45 -4.19
C PRO A 160 24.79 12.74 -3.50
N GLU A 161 24.69 12.45 -2.20
CA GLU A 161 25.75 11.74 -1.45
C GLU A 161 25.90 10.28 -1.92
N ILE A 162 24.80 9.57 -2.22
CA ILE A 162 24.83 8.22 -2.81
C ILE A 162 25.53 8.25 -4.18
N ILE A 163 25.23 9.23 -5.04
CA ILE A 163 25.86 9.35 -6.37
C ILE A 163 27.35 9.68 -6.24
N ALA A 164 27.73 10.61 -5.36
CA ALA A 164 29.14 10.90 -5.08
C ALA A 164 29.88 9.66 -4.58
N PHE A 165 29.33 8.96 -3.58
CA PHE A 165 29.86 7.71 -3.03
C PHE A 165 30.01 6.64 -4.13
N CYS A 166 28.98 6.42 -4.94
CA CYS A 166 29.02 5.41 -6.01
C CYS A 166 30.03 5.77 -7.09
N ARG A 167 30.16 7.04 -7.49
CA ARG A 167 31.14 7.45 -8.50
C ARG A 167 32.58 7.34 -7.99
N ASN A 168 32.82 7.64 -6.72
CA ASN A 168 34.13 7.44 -6.07
C ASN A 168 34.57 5.97 -6.06
N TRP A 169 33.67 5.05 -5.69
CA TRP A 169 33.95 3.61 -5.62
C TRP A 169 33.68 2.86 -6.94
N ARG A 170 33.23 3.57 -7.98
CA ARG A 170 32.76 3.06 -9.28
C ARG A 170 31.67 2.00 -9.18
N LEU A 171 30.77 2.13 -8.20
CA LEU A 171 29.62 1.26 -7.98
C LEU A 171 28.42 1.65 -8.88
N PRO A 172 27.57 0.71 -9.32
CA PRO A 172 26.45 1.05 -10.19
C PRO A 172 25.37 1.90 -9.50
N THR A 173 25.17 3.12 -10.02
CA THR A 173 24.05 4.01 -9.64
C THR A 173 22.73 3.61 -10.29
N ASN A 174 21.64 3.88 -9.59
CA ASN A 174 20.27 3.83 -10.14
C ASN A 174 20.01 5.02 -11.09
N HIS A 175 18.97 4.94 -11.94
CA HIS A 175 18.43 6.08 -12.68
C HIS A 175 17.56 6.90 -11.72
N VAL A 176 17.79 8.21 -11.67
CA VAL A 176 17.18 9.13 -10.70
C VAL A 176 16.64 10.38 -11.40
N TRP A 177 15.47 10.85 -10.97
CA TRP A 177 14.83 12.10 -11.40
C TRP A 177 14.50 12.98 -10.19
N LEU A 178 14.68 14.30 -10.32
CA LEU A 178 14.31 15.28 -9.30
C LEU A 178 13.20 16.21 -9.83
N PHE A 179 12.21 16.46 -8.98
CA PHE A 179 11.05 17.32 -9.24
C PHE A 179 10.92 18.33 -8.09
N SER A 180 11.39 19.55 -8.34
CA SER A 180 11.51 20.66 -7.39
C SER A 180 10.38 21.69 -7.51
N THR A 181 9.60 21.65 -8.61
CA THR A 181 8.49 22.58 -8.86
C THR A 181 7.13 21.90 -8.78
N ARG A 182 6.07 22.67 -8.44
CA ARG A 182 4.66 22.23 -8.51
C ARG A 182 4.32 21.61 -9.87
N LYS A 183 4.89 22.16 -10.96
CA LYS A 183 4.68 21.69 -12.33
C LYS A 183 5.33 20.33 -12.55
N ALA A 184 6.62 20.22 -12.28
CA ALA A 184 7.36 18.96 -12.41
C ALA A 184 6.71 17.82 -11.59
N VAL A 185 6.34 18.07 -10.32
CA VAL A 185 5.75 17.04 -9.45
C VAL A 185 4.33 16.62 -9.85
N THR A 186 3.51 17.54 -10.38
CA THR A 186 2.16 17.18 -10.87
C THR A 186 2.22 16.47 -12.22
N SER A 187 3.10 16.92 -13.13
CA SER A 187 3.42 16.20 -14.37
C SER A 187 3.95 14.78 -14.09
N PHE A 188 4.80 14.61 -13.07
CA PHE A 188 5.30 13.30 -12.65
C PHE A 188 4.17 12.30 -12.34
N PHE A 189 3.26 12.66 -11.42
CA PHE A 189 2.17 11.76 -11.05
C PHE A 189 1.20 11.50 -12.22
N ALA A 190 0.91 12.52 -13.04
CA ALA A 190 0.09 12.35 -14.24
C ALA A 190 0.77 11.46 -15.30
N ALA A 191 2.09 11.55 -15.48
CA ALA A 191 2.86 10.67 -16.38
C ALA A 191 2.87 9.23 -15.87
N PHE A 192 3.01 9.01 -14.55
CA PHE A 192 2.85 7.69 -13.95
C PHE A 192 1.44 7.14 -14.16
N ASP A 193 0.38 7.89 -13.86
CA ASP A 193 -1.00 7.42 -14.00
C ASP A 193 -1.37 7.10 -15.46
N ALA A 194 -0.85 7.87 -16.42
CA ALA A 194 -0.95 7.60 -17.85
C ALA A 194 -0.22 6.31 -18.28
N LEU A 195 0.88 5.94 -17.62
CA LEU A 195 1.68 4.74 -17.94
C LEU A 195 1.39 3.53 -17.04
N SER A 196 0.64 3.69 -15.95
CA SER A 196 0.37 2.67 -14.93
C SER A 196 -0.06 1.30 -15.48
N GLU A 197 -0.84 1.27 -16.57
CA GLU A 197 -1.41 0.05 -17.18
C GLU A 197 -0.59 -0.57 -18.32
N GLU A 198 0.40 0.13 -18.87
CA GLU A 198 1.14 -0.32 -20.07
C GLU A 198 2.63 0.05 -20.08
N GLY A 199 3.12 0.65 -19.00
CA GLY A 199 4.49 1.12 -18.87
C GLY A 199 5.53 0.01 -19.07
N THR A 200 6.45 0.29 -19.98
CA THR A 200 7.74 -0.40 -20.14
C THR A 200 8.89 0.54 -19.79
N ALA A 201 10.07 0.00 -19.49
CA ALA A 201 11.26 0.77 -19.13
C ALA A 201 11.55 1.90 -20.14
N THR A 202 11.54 1.62 -21.45
CA THR A 202 11.74 2.65 -22.49
C THR A 202 10.70 3.78 -22.41
N SER A 203 9.42 3.43 -22.24
CA SER A 203 8.34 4.44 -22.20
C SER A 203 8.35 5.28 -20.92
N VAL A 204 8.70 4.67 -19.79
CA VAL A 204 8.73 5.31 -18.47
C VAL A 204 9.94 6.22 -18.35
N CYS A 205 11.15 5.74 -18.66
CA CYS A 205 12.35 6.58 -18.57
C CYS A 205 12.21 7.82 -19.47
N ARG A 206 11.79 7.66 -20.73
CA ARG A 206 11.59 8.80 -21.64
C ARG A 206 10.60 9.83 -21.10
N ALA A 207 9.44 9.39 -20.62
CA ALA A 207 8.44 10.32 -20.09
C ALA A 207 8.95 11.05 -18.84
N LEU A 208 9.71 10.37 -17.97
CA LEU A 208 10.29 10.99 -16.77
C LEU A 208 11.48 11.90 -17.08
N ASP A 209 12.32 11.55 -18.05
CA ASP A 209 13.41 12.39 -18.55
C ASP A 209 12.89 13.72 -19.13
N GLU A 210 11.69 13.72 -19.73
CA GLU A 210 11.03 14.92 -20.28
C GLU A 210 10.28 15.78 -19.23
N VAL A 211 9.87 15.22 -18.08
CA VAL A 211 9.12 15.97 -17.03
C VAL A 211 9.94 16.37 -15.80
N ALA A 212 11.14 15.82 -15.63
CA ALA A 212 12.01 16.10 -14.48
C ALA A 212 12.79 17.41 -14.65
N ASP A 213 13.07 18.08 -13.52
CA ASP A 213 13.96 19.25 -13.51
C ASP A 213 15.43 18.82 -13.66
N ILE A 214 15.80 17.65 -13.12
CA ILE A 214 17.10 17.00 -13.29
C ILE A 214 16.86 15.50 -13.54
N SER A 215 17.45 14.95 -14.61
CA SER A 215 17.55 13.50 -14.84
C SER A 215 19.00 13.03 -14.78
N ILE A 216 19.23 11.91 -14.09
CA ILE A 216 20.54 11.26 -13.97
C ILE A 216 20.37 9.80 -14.41
N PRO A 217 20.95 9.38 -15.55
CA PRO A 217 20.87 7.99 -15.98
C PRO A 217 21.62 7.06 -15.00
N GLY A 218 21.11 5.83 -14.86
CA GLY A 218 21.79 4.78 -14.12
C GLY A 218 23.09 4.36 -14.78
N SER A 219 24.06 3.89 -13.99
CA SER A 219 25.38 3.47 -14.51
C SER A 219 25.28 2.23 -15.41
N LYS A 220 24.30 1.35 -15.14
CA LYS A 220 23.89 0.26 -16.04
C LYS A 220 22.45 0.53 -16.51
N ASP A 221 22.26 0.56 -17.82
CA ASP A 221 20.97 0.82 -18.47
C ASP A 221 19.99 -0.35 -18.24
N HIS A 222 18.84 -0.09 -17.60
CA HIS A 222 17.85 -1.10 -17.24
C HIS A 222 17.38 -1.95 -18.45
N ILE A 223 17.20 -1.35 -19.63
CA ILE A 223 16.71 -2.03 -20.84
C ILE A 223 17.77 -3.01 -21.36
N LYS A 224 19.05 -2.60 -21.30
CA LYS A 224 20.19 -3.43 -21.68
C LYS A 224 20.39 -4.60 -20.70
N VAL A 225 20.42 -4.36 -19.39
CA VAL A 225 20.82 -5.39 -18.41
C VAL A 225 19.66 -6.22 -17.84
N GLN A 226 18.46 -5.66 -17.73
CA GLN A 226 17.30 -6.31 -17.13
C GLN A 226 16.16 -6.54 -18.13
N GLY A 227 15.85 -5.54 -18.97
CA GLY A 227 14.84 -5.60 -20.03
C GLY A 227 13.78 -4.50 -19.93
N GLU A 228 12.70 -4.65 -20.69
CA GLU A 228 11.61 -3.69 -20.81
C GLU A 228 10.56 -3.78 -19.69
N ILE A 229 10.47 -4.89 -18.95
CA ILE A 229 9.53 -5.04 -17.85
C ILE A 229 10.14 -4.40 -16.60
N LEU A 230 9.68 -3.20 -16.31
CA LEU A 230 10.01 -2.46 -15.10
C LEU A 230 9.01 -2.81 -13.99
N GLU A 231 9.47 -3.09 -12.77
CA GLU A 231 8.55 -3.32 -11.64
C GLU A 231 7.79 -2.05 -11.27
N GLY A 232 8.49 -0.93 -11.24
CA GLY A 232 7.94 0.31 -10.74
C GLY A 232 8.98 1.40 -10.57
N ILE A 233 8.61 2.37 -9.75
CA ILE A 233 9.45 3.50 -9.32
C ILE A 233 9.25 3.72 -7.81
N VAL A 234 10.26 4.31 -7.17
CA VAL A 234 10.21 4.73 -5.77
C VAL A 234 10.34 6.25 -5.74
N ALA A 235 9.33 6.93 -5.19
CA ALA A 235 9.31 8.37 -5.03
C ALA A 235 9.45 8.73 -3.54
N ARG A 236 10.34 9.68 -3.19
CA ARG A 236 10.61 10.11 -1.81
C ARG A 236 10.78 11.61 -1.71
N VAL A 237 10.37 12.18 -0.59
CA VAL A 237 10.59 13.59 -0.25
C VAL A 237 12.01 13.80 0.29
N VAL A 238 12.72 14.79 -0.23
CA VAL A 238 14.05 15.22 0.23
C VAL A 238 14.08 16.74 0.45
N SER A 239 15.13 17.24 1.13
CA SER A 239 15.36 18.68 1.31
C SER A 239 15.34 19.43 -0.02
N HIS A 240 14.77 20.64 -0.02
CA HIS A 240 14.75 21.53 -1.19
C HIS A 240 16.15 21.86 -1.74
N GLU A 241 17.20 21.78 -0.91
CA GLU A 241 18.59 21.99 -1.32
C GLU A 241 19.16 20.83 -2.16
N SER A 242 18.50 19.65 -2.15
CA SER A 242 19.01 18.45 -2.81
C SER A 242 19.24 18.63 -4.32
N SER A 243 18.46 19.48 -4.99
CA SER A 243 18.64 19.79 -6.42
C SER A 243 19.94 20.57 -6.67
N LYS A 244 20.22 21.60 -5.86
CA LYS A 244 21.47 22.37 -5.93
C LYS A 244 22.68 21.53 -5.53
N HIS A 245 22.52 20.67 -4.51
CA HIS A 245 23.56 19.73 -4.11
C HIS A 245 23.85 18.72 -5.22
N MET A 246 22.82 18.25 -5.93
CA MET A 246 22.96 17.35 -7.08
C MET A 246 23.81 17.98 -8.19
N GLU A 247 23.49 19.20 -8.63
CA GLU A 247 24.27 19.91 -9.66
C GLU A 247 25.75 20.01 -9.30
N LYS A 248 26.06 20.32 -8.03
CA LYS A 248 27.44 20.35 -7.52
C LYS A 248 28.09 18.97 -7.58
N VAL A 249 27.44 17.92 -7.06
CA VAL A 249 27.96 16.54 -7.10
C VAL A 249 28.22 16.06 -8.53
N LEU A 250 27.32 16.37 -9.47
CA LEU A 250 27.47 15.96 -10.87
C LEU A 250 28.68 16.62 -11.56
N LYS A 251 29.07 17.82 -11.09
CA LYS A 251 30.27 18.54 -11.54
C LYS A 251 31.54 18.03 -10.86
N ASP A 252 31.51 17.86 -9.53
CA ASP A 252 32.68 17.48 -8.72
C ASP A 252 33.06 15.99 -8.91
N PHE A 253 32.07 15.15 -9.21
CA PHE A 253 32.22 13.71 -9.44
C PHE A 253 31.61 13.32 -10.79
N PRO A 254 32.33 13.42 -11.93
CA PRO A 254 31.83 12.98 -13.23
C PRO A 254 31.66 11.44 -13.31
N PRO A 255 30.91 10.90 -14.29
CA PRO A 255 30.78 9.45 -14.50
C PRO A 255 32.17 8.79 -14.70
N PRO A 256 32.50 7.72 -13.96
CA PRO A 256 33.82 7.10 -14.03
C PRO A 256 34.03 6.29 -15.33
N PRO A 257 35.28 6.15 -15.81
CA PRO A 257 35.60 5.23 -16.89
C PRO A 257 35.45 3.76 -16.44
N MET A 258 35.04 2.88 -17.35
CA MET A 258 35.11 1.43 -17.13
C MET A 258 36.41 0.87 -17.71
N GLU A 259 37.41 0.65 -16.85
CA GLU A 259 38.72 0.15 -17.25
C GLU A 259 38.76 -1.37 -17.48
N GLY A 260 37.85 -2.14 -16.87
CA GLY A 260 37.76 -3.60 -17.04
C GLY A 260 36.94 -4.08 -18.24
N ALA A 261 36.44 -3.17 -19.08
CA ALA A 261 35.58 -3.49 -20.22
C ALA A 261 36.35 -4.27 -21.31
N GLY A 262 36.21 -5.60 -21.32
CA GLY A 262 36.86 -6.51 -22.28
C GLY A 262 37.94 -7.43 -21.68
N LEU A 263 38.19 -7.36 -20.38
CA LEU A 263 39.01 -8.37 -19.68
C LEU A 263 38.24 -9.67 -19.45
N ASP A 264 38.95 -10.80 -19.40
CA ASP A 264 38.37 -12.03 -18.87
C ASP A 264 38.22 -11.91 -17.34
N LEU A 265 36.97 -11.86 -16.90
CA LEU A 265 36.59 -11.72 -15.49
C LEU A 265 36.49 -13.07 -14.77
N GLY A 266 36.82 -14.16 -15.46
CA GLY A 266 36.58 -15.53 -15.03
C GLY A 266 35.11 -15.93 -15.16
N PRO A 267 34.77 -17.18 -14.76
CA PRO A 267 33.45 -17.75 -14.94
C PRO A 267 32.35 -16.87 -14.34
N SER A 268 31.27 -16.72 -15.07
CA SER A 268 30.08 -15.97 -14.66
C SER A 268 29.37 -16.65 -13.49
N LEU A 269 28.52 -15.88 -12.82
CA LEU A 269 27.66 -16.38 -11.75
C LEU A 269 26.90 -17.65 -12.19
N ARG A 270 26.32 -17.61 -13.39
CA ARG A 270 25.49 -18.68 -13.95
C ARG A 270 26.29 -19.94 -14.24
N GLU A 271 27.54 -19.82 -14.70
CA GLU A 271 28.42 -20.97 -14.96
C GLU A 271 28.86 -21.65 -13.66
N ILE A 272 29.25 -20.87 -12.64
CA ILE A 272 29.60 -21.41 -11.31
C ILE A 272 28.40 -22.15 -10.71
N CYS A 273 27.21 -21.55 -10.78
CA CYS A 273 25.99 -22.13 -10.23
C CYS A 273 25.52 -23.37 -11.01
N ALA A 274 25.60 -23.36 -12.35
CA ALA A 274 25.30 -24.53 -13.17
C ALA A 274 26.25 -25.71 -12.88
N ALA A 275 27.55 -25.44 -12.70
CA ALA A 275 28.55 -26.47 -12.40
C ALA A 275 28.36 -27.13 -11.02
N ASN A 276 27.80 -26.40 -10.05
CA ASN A 276 27.64 -26.86 -8.66
C ASN A 276 26.18 -27.14 -8.25
N ARG A 277 25.25 -27.19 -9.22
CA ARG A 277 23.78 -27.28 -8.99
C ARG A 277 23.30 -28.45 -8.13
N SER A 278 24.12 -29.48 -7.90
CA SER A 278 23.77 -30.65 -7.09
C SER A 278 23.97 -30.47 -5.58
N ASP A 279 24.68 -29.42 -5.14
CA ASP A 279 24.94 -29.16 -3.72
C ASP A 279 25.08 -27.64 -3.47
N GLU A 280 24.09 -27.06 -2.78
CA GLU A 280 24.07 -25.63 -2.43
C GLU A 280 25.31 -25.21 -1.60
N THR A 281 25.88 -26.12 -0.79
CA THR A 281 27.08 -25.84 0.01
C THR A 281 28.31 -25.73 -0.87
N GLN A 282 28.47 -26.59 -1.87
CA GLN A 282 29.55 -26.47 -2.86
C GLN A 282 29.35 -25.25 -3.75
N GLN A 283 28.10 -24.92 -4.12
CA GLN A 283 27.78 -23.71 -4.85
C GLN A 283 28.19 -22.45 -4.07
N ILE A 284 27.82 -22.34 -2.78
CA ILE A 284 28.26 -21.26 -1.88
C ILE A 284 29.80 -21.21 -1.82
N LYS A 285 30.46 -22.36 -1.59
CA LYS A 285 31.93 -22.42 -1.52
C LYS A 285 32.61 -21.96 -2.82
N ALA A 286 32.11 -22.40 -3.97
CA ALA A 286 32.63 -22.02 -5.29
C ALA A 286 32.44 -20.52 -5.58
N LEU A 287 31.30 -19.94 -5.17
CA LEU A 287 31.06 -18.49 -5.28
C LEU A 287 32.03 -17.70 -4.41
N LEU A 288 32.21 -18.08 -3.14
CA LEU A 288 33.13 -17.38 -2.22
C LEU A 288 34.59 -17.51 -2.68
N MET A 289 35.05 -18.69 -3.10
CA MET A 289 36.37 -18.84 -3.73
C MET A 289 36.50 -17.99 -5.02
N GLY A 290 35.42 -17.88 -5.80
CA GLY A 290 35.34 -17.07 -7.02
C GLY A 290 35.45 -15.56 -6.79
N VAL A 291 35.26 -15.07 -5.56
CA VAL A 291 35.45 -13.66 -5.14
C VAL A 291 36.94 -13.32 -4.95
N GLY A 292 37.72 -14.26 -4.42
CA GLY A 292 39.11 -14.05 -4.00
C GLY A 292 39.21 -13.47 -2.58
N SER A 293 40.36 -13.71 -1.94
CA SER A 293 40.58 -13.41 -0.51
C SER A 293 40.62 -11.93 -0.15
N SER A 294 40.81 -11.02 -1.12
CA SER A 294 40.90 -9.57 -0.86
C SER A 294 39.58 -8.92 -0.45
N PHE A 295 38.44 -9.48 -0.88
CA PHE A 295 37.12 -8.89 -0.62
C PHE A 295 36.31 -9.63 0.45
N CYS A 296 36.48 -10.95 0.57
CA CYS A 296 35.85 -11.75 1.61
C CYS A 296 36.86 -12.80 2.12
N PRO A 297 37.79 -12.42 3.02
CA PRO A 297 38.82 -13.33 3.52
C PRO A 297 38.28 -14.39 4.49
N ASP A 298 37.19 -14.08 5.22
CA ASP A 298 36.57 -15.01 6.17
C ASP A 298 35.21 -15.52 5.64
N HIS A 299 35.07 -16.85 5.63
CA HIS A 299 33.86 -17.57 5.20
C HIS A 299 33.04 -18.12 6.38
N SER A 300 33.41 -17.81 7.63
CA SER A 300 32.82 -18.37 8.86
C SER A 300 31.30 -18.20 8.98
N ASP A 301 30.74 -17.11 8.44
CA ASP A 301 29.28 -16.89 8.43
C ASP A 301 28.52 -17.90 7.55
N TRP A 302 29.16 -18.53 6.56
CA TRP A 302 28.56 -19.53 5.67
C TRP A 302 28.93 -20.96 6.04
N LEU A 303 30.22 -21.20 6.35
CA LEU A 303 30.78 -22.55 6.54
C LEU A 303 30.93 -22.94 8.01
N GLY A 304 30.78 -22.01 8.95
CA GLY A 304 31.06 -22.23 10.37
C GLY A 304 32.55 -22.46 10.68
N PRO A 305 32.90 -22.76 11.94
CA PRO A 305 34.29 -22.95 12.39
C PRO A 305 34.92 -24.29 11.96
N GLY A 306 34.43 -24.92 10.88
CA GLY A 306 34.99 -26.18 10.36
C GLY A 306 34.11 -26.84 9.31
N ALA A 307 34.72 -27.64 8.43
CA ALA A 307 34.02 -28.34 7.35
C ALA A 307 33.18 -29.54 7.86
N GLY A 308 32.08 -29.28 8.56
CA GLY A 308 31.21 -30.35 9.06
C GLY A 308 30.23 -29.99 10.17
N ASP A 309 29.52 -28.86 10.11
CA ASP A 309 28.15 -28.77 10.65
C ASP A 309 27.43 -27.51 10.17
N ALA A 310 26.37 -27.68 9.39
CA ALA A 310 25.59 -26.56 8.86
C ALA A 310 24.71 -25.93 9.95
N HIS A 311 24.97 -24.65 10.27
CA HIS A 311 24.12 -23.79 11.12
C HIS A 311 23.77 -24.38 12.51
N SER A 312 24.67 -24.25 13.49
CA SER A 312 24.38 -24.68 14.86
C SER A 312 23.19 -23.91 15.47
N LYS A 313 22.12 -24.67 15.79
CA LYS A 313 21.01 -24.41 16.72
C LYS A 313 20.84 -22.96 17.21
N THR A 314 19.77 -22.31 16.77
CA THR A 314 19.31 -20.99 17.25
C THR A 314 19.21 -20.96 18.79
N VAL A 315 19.92 -20.03 19.45
CA VAL A 315 20.05 -19.98 20.93
C VAL A 315 18.91 -19.17 21.57
N ASP A 316 17.70 -19.30 21.01
CA ASP A 316 16.89 -18.12 20.68
C ASP A 316 16.28 -17.37 21.87
N GLN A 317 15.92 -18.08 22.94
CA GLN A 317 15.18 -17.48 24.07
C GLN A 317 16.09 -17.00 25.21
N SER A 318 17.23 -17.67 25.44
CA SER A 318 18.10 -17.33 26.57
C SER A 318 18.86 -16.01 26.30
N VAL A 319 19.48 -15.87 25.13
CA VAL A 319 20.23 -14.66 24.71
C VAL A 319 19.36 -13.40 24.85
N LEU A 320 18.18 -13.39 24.23
CA LEU A 320 17.27 -12.24 24.25
C LEU A 320 16.83 -11.87 25.68
N SER A 321 16.55 -12.88 26.52
CA SER A 321 16.15 -12.64 27.91
C SER A 321 17.28 -12.04 28.76
N LYS A 322 18.54 -12.39 28.47
CA LYS A 322 19.72 -11.85 29.15
C LYS A 322 20.02 -10.44 28.67
N PHE A 323 20.03 -10.23 27.35
CA PHE A 323 20.18 -8.91 26.72
C PHE A 323 19.22 -7.85 27.29
N LEU A 324 17.95 -8.19 27.50
CA LEU A 324 16.95 -7.25 28.04
C LEU A 324 17.04 -7.06 29.56
N LYS A 325 17.79 -7.90 30.28
CA LYS A 325 18.05 -7.77 31.72
C LYS A 325 19.36 -7.05 32.03
N SER A 326 20.33 -7.09 31.12
CA SER A 326 21.64 -6.44 31.29
C SER A 326 21.54 -4.92 31.19
N HIS A 327 22.40 -4.22 31.92
CA HIS A 327 22.49 -2.77 31.83
C HIS A 327 23.04 -2.32 30.46
N PRO A 328 22.43 -1.36 29.76
CA PRO A 328 22.97 -0.89 28.48
C PRO A 328 24.29 -0.16 28.70
N ALA A 329 25.31 -0.43 27.88
CA ALA A 329 26.61 0.23 27.93
C ALA A 329 26.61 1.60 27.23
N ASP A 330 25.70 1.81 26.27
CA ASP A 330 25.62 3.04 25.47
C ASP A 330 24.17 3.41 25.08
N PHE A 331 24.02 4.56 24.41
CA PHE A 331 22.75 5.09 23.96
C PHE A 331 22.07 4.19 22.91
N SER A 332 22.82 3.68 21.93
CA SER A 332 22.30 2.74 20.91
C SER A 332 21.71 1.48 21.54
N THR A 333 22.39 0.91 22.53
CA THR A 333 21.91 -0.26 23.27
C THR A 333 20.64 0.05 24.03
N THR A 334 20.59 1.21 24.70
CA THR A 334 19.39 1.68 25.42
C THR A 334 18.21 1.78 24.45
N LYS A 335 18.41 2.41 23.29
CA LYS A 335 17.36 2.58 22.27
C LYS A 335 16.94 1.27 21.61
N LEU A 336 17.84 0.31 21.39
CA LEU A 336 17.43 -1.00 20.91
C LEU A 336 16.64 -1.78 21.97
N GLN A 337 17.03 -1.72 23.25
CA GLN A 337 16.26 -2.32 24.34
C GLN A 337 14.85 -1.73 24.41
N GLU A 338 14.68 -0.40 24.28
CA GLU A 338 13.36 0.26 24.19
C GLU A 338 12.51 -0.30 23.03
N VAL A 339 13.07 -0.37 21.81
CA VAL A 339 12.38 -0.90 20.62
C VAL A 339 11.93 -2.35 20.85
N VAL A 340 12.84 -3.22 21.31
CA VAL A 340 12.58 -4.65 21.52
C VAL A 340 11.55 -4.87 22.65
N CYS A 341 11.65 -4.12 23.75
CA CYS A 341 10.65 -4.16 24.82
C CYS A 341 9.27 -3.77 24.30
N LEU A 342 9.14 -2.62 23.61
CA LEU A 342 7.86 -2.15 23.07
C LEU A 342 7.25 -3.13 22.05
N MET A 343 8.08 -3.71 21.16
CA MET A 343 7.63 -4.74 20.22
C MET A 343 7.07 -5.98 20.93
N ARG A 344 7.63 -6.36 22.08
CA ARG A 344 7.15 -7.49 22.90
C ARG A 344 5.92 -7.15 23.73
N GLU A 345 5.90 -5.99 24.38
CA GLU A 345 4.75 -5.46 25.14
C GLU A 345 3.50 -5.36 24.27
N LYS A 346 3.63 -4.76 23.08
CA LYS A 346 2.54 -4.57 22.11
C LYS A 346 2.29 -5.82 21.24
N ARG A 347 3.03 -6.92 21.48
CA ARG A 347 2.93 -8.19 20.74
C ARG A 347 2.88 -7.98 19.23
N LEU A 348 3.84 -7.23 18.72
CA LEU A 348 3.99 -7.04 17.28
C LEU A 348 4.47 -8.38 16.66
N PRO A 349 3.95 -8.79 15.49
CA PRO A 349 4.34 -10.05 14.87
C PRO A 349 5.77 -9.95 14.32
N ALA A 350 6.74 -10.27 15.18
CA ALA A 350 8.16 -10.28 14.90
C ALA A 350 8.84 -11.48 15.57
N ALA A 351 10.05 -11.81 15.11
CA ALA A 351 10.94 -12.76 15.73
C ALA A 351 12.35 -12.17 15.84
N PHE A 352 13.02 -12.45 16.95
CA PHE A 352 14.39 -12.05 17.21
C PHE A 352 15.20 -13.34 17.13
N LYS A 353 15.96 -13.55 16.05
CA LYS A 353 16.77 -14.76 15.86
C LYS A 353 18.20 -14.52 16.34
N CYS A 354 18.66 -15.27 17.34
CA CYS A 354 20.00 -15.13 17.91
C CYS A 354 20.94 -16.28 17.52
N TYR A 355 22.13 -15.91 17.01
CA TYR A 355 23.18 -16.79 16.51
C TYR A 355 24.51 -16.46 17.20
N GLN A 356 25.44 -17.42 17.32
CA GLN A 356 26.80 -17.15 17.79
C GLN A 356 27.57 -16.30 16.76
N ASN A 357 28.45 -15.40 17.22
CA ASN A 357 29.28 -14.59 16.33
C ASN A 357 30.65 -15.25 16.12
N TYR A 358 30.80 -16.04 15.04
CA TYR A 358 32.03 -16.79 14.76
C TYR A 358 33.26 -15.89 14.54
N HIS A 359 33.08 -14.70 13.97
CA HIS A 359 34.16 -13.71 13.77
C HIS A 359 34.85 -13.25 15.06
N LYS A 360 34.21 -13.44 16.23
CA LYS A 360 34.75 -13.09 17.54
C LYS A 360 34.83 -14.30 18.48
N HIS A 361 34.83 -15.52 17.94
CA HIS A 361 34.89 -16.76 18.72
C HIS A 361 36.11 -16.81 19.65
N ASP A 362 37.29 -16.45 19.14
CA ASP A 362 38.54 -16.45 19.92
C ASP A 362 38.61 -15.33 20.97
N SER A 363 37.65 -14.39 20.96
CA SER A 363 37.48 -13.32 21.96
C SER A 363 36.43 -13.66 23.03
N MET A 364 35.81 -14.85 22.98
CA MET A 364 34.82 -15.28 23.95
C MET A 364 35.46 -15.80 25.25
N SER A 365 34.87 -15.45 26.39
CA SER A 365 35.24 -15.97 27.71
C SER A 365 33.99 -16.27 28.55
N SER A 366 34.17 -16.75 29.78
CA SER A 366 33.07 -16.92 30.76
C SER A 366 32.30 -15.63 31.05
N ASP A 367 32.95 -14.46 30.87
CA ASP A 367 32.47 -13.15 31.29
C ASP A 367 32.35 -12.15 30.13
N ASN A 368 32.53 -12.58 28.88
CA ASN A 368 32.44 -11.76 27.67
C ASN A 368 32.00 -12.63 26.47
N VAL A 369 30.80 -12.42 25.94
CA VAL A 369 30.17 -13.31 24.95
C VAL A 369 29.48 -12.54 23.82
N PHE A 370 29.67 -13.00 22.57
CA PHE A 370 29.23 -12.29 21.35
C PHE A 370 28.17 -13.07 20.54
N TYR A 371 27.13 -12.37 20.09
CA TYR A 371 26.02 -12.90 19.29
C TYR A 371 25.68 -11.98 18.12
N LYS A 372 25.17 -12.58 17.03
CA LYS A 372 24.45 -11.85 15.96
C LYS A 372 22.95 -12.02 16.19
N MET A 373 22.18 -10.93 16.18
CA MET A 373 20.71 -10.94 16.28
C MET A 373 20.08 -10.38 15.01
N VAL A 374 19.12 -11.12 14.46
CA VAL A 374 18.29 -10.72 13.32
C VAL A 374 16.89 -10.38 13.79
N ILE A 375 16.44 -9.14 13.57
CA ILE A 375 15.08 -8.71 13.91
C ILE A 375 14.17 -8.89 12.69
N HIS A 376 13.51 -10.05 12.61
CA HIS A 376 12.59 -10.40 11.53
C HIS A 376 11.17 -9.97 11.87
N VAL A 377 10.72 -8.85 11.30
CA VAL A 377 9.32 -8.39 11.38
C VAL A 377 8.48 -9.17 10.37
N ARG A 378 7.53 -9.99 10.85
CA ARG A 378 6.80 -11.03 10.08
C ARG A 378 5.55 -10.55 9.34
N SER A 379 5.08 -9.32 9.59
CA SER A 379 3.92 -8.78 8.91
C SER A 379 4.08 -7.28 8.70
N ASP A 380 3.66 -6.84 7.52
CA ASP A 380 3.61 -5.44 7.12
C ASP A 380 2.74 -4.56 8.02
N SER A 381 1.79 -5.14 8.77
CA SER A 381 0.96 -4.47 9.78
C SER A 381 1.72 -4.09 11.05
N ALA A 382 2.80 -4.81 11.39
CA ALA A 382 3.61 -4.52 12.58
C ALA A 382 4.25 -3.14 12.51
N PHE A 383 4.75 -2.76 11.33
CA PHE A 383 5.36 -1.45 11.10
C PHE A 383 4.36 -0.31 11.28
N GLN A 384 3.14 -0.45 10.77
CA GLN A 384 2.08 0.55 10.94
C GLN A 384 1.63 0.66 12.41
N ARG A 385 1.49 -0.47 13.12
CA ARG A 385 1.22 -0.50 14.57
C ARG A 385 2.35 0.18 15.36
N TYR A 386 3.61 -0.09 15.01
CA TYR A 386 4.77 0.52 15.65
C TYR A 386 4.87 2.04 15.38
N GLN A 387 4.62 2.49 14.15
CA GLN A 387 4.58 3.91 13.80
C GLN A 387 3.52 4.68 14.60
N LYS A 388 2.37 4.08 14.92
CA LYS A 388 1.38 4.69 15.83
C LYS A 388 1.94 4.91 17.25
N GLU A 389 2.73 3.97 17.78
CA GLU A 389 3.39 4.14 19.08
C GLU A 389 4.52 5.19 19.05
N MET A 390 5.19 5.38 17.90
CA MET A 390 6.17 6.47 17.75
C MET A 390 5.51 7.86 17.85
N LYS A 391 4.27 8.01 17.35
CA LYS A 391 3.54 9.28 17.43
C LYS A 391 3.20 9.66 18.88
N SER A 392 2.94 8.69 19.75
CA SER A 392 2.68 8.92 21.18
C SER A 392 3.95 8.96 22.04
N LYS A 393 5.09 8.49 21.53
CA LYS A 393 6.38 8.45 22.23
C LYS A 393 7.51 9.04 21.37
N PRO A 394 7.64 10.38 21.29
CA PRO A 394 8.75 11.02 20.58
C PRO A 394 10.09 10.57 21.18
N GLY A 395 11.06 10.22 20.32
CA GLY A 395 12.38 9.72 20.72
C GLY A 395 12.56 8.19 20.65
N LEU A 396 11.56 7.43 20.21
CA LEU A 396 11.74 6.05 19.76
C LEU A 396 12.50 5.98 18.42
N TRP A 397 13.29 4.91 18.22
CA TRP A 397 13.84 4.61 16.90
C TRP A 397 12.79 3.99 15.98
N PRO A 398 12.81 4.27 14.66
CA PRO A 398 11.89 3.66 13.72
C PRO A 398 12.20 2.18 13.49
N LEU A 399 11.17 1.41 13.13
CA LEU A 399 11.31 0.00 12.80
C LEU A 399 11.78 -0.16 11.35
N TYR A 400 13.05 -0.54 11.20
CA TYR A 400 13.71 -0.74 9.91
C TYR A 400 13.40 -2.09 9.27
N ARG A 401 13.60 -2.21 7.95
CA ARG A 401 13.63 -3.52 7.26
C ARG A 401 15.06 -4.08 7.26
N GLY A 402 15.18 -5.40 7.38
CA GLY A 402 16.48 -6.09 7.36
C GLY A 402 17.41 -5.60 8.45
N PHE A 403 17.01 -5.73 9.71
CA PHE A 403 17.70 -5.12 10.85
C PHE A 403 18.59 -6.16 11.55
N PHE A 404 19.90 -5.97 11.45
CA PHE A 404 20.96 -6.87 11.92
C PHE A 404 21.86 -6.17 12.92
N VAL A 405 22.08 -6.80 14.06
CA VAL A 405 22.88 -6.23 15.16
C VAL A 405 23.80 -7.27 15.78
N ASP A 406 25.00 -6.85 16.15
CA ASP A 406 25.90 -7.61 17.00
C ASP A 406 25.64 -7.23 18.46
N ILE A 407 25.53 -8.22 19.34
CA ILE A 407 25.33 -8.07 20.78
C ILE A 407 26.57 -8.61 21.48
N ASN A 408 27.21 -7.78 22.30
CA ASN A 408 28.18 -8.20 23.29
C ASN A 408 27.54 -8.16 24.69
N LEU A 409 27.60 -9.26 25.43
CA LEU A 409 27.25 -9.29 26.86
C LEU A 409 28.53 -9.53 27.67
N PHE A 410 28.84 -8.63 28.61
CA PHE A 410 30.07 -8.70 29.39
C PHE A 410 29.86 -8.29 30.85
N LYS A 411 30.71 -8.78 31.75
CA LYS A 411 30.78 -8.27 33.13
C LYS A 411 31.76 -7.10 33.20
N ALA A 412 31.33 -6.00 33.81
CA ALA A 412 32.16 -4.80 33.99
C ALA A 412 32.79 -4.79 35.39
N ASN A 413 34.08 -4.46 35.46
CA ASN A 413 34.70 -4.07 36.73
C ASN A 413 34.26 -2.63 37.12
N LYS A 414 34.52 -2.23 38.36
CA LYS A 414 34.08 -0.92 38.89
C LYS A 414 34.56 0.28 38.06
N GLU A 415 35.76 0.19 37.47
CA GLU A 415 36.36 1.24 36.65
C GLU A 415 35.64 1.37 35.30
N ARG A 416 35.46 0.27 34.56
CA ARG A 416 34.74 0.23 33.28
C ARG A 416 33.26 0.59 33.45
N ALA A 417 32.64 0.21 34.58
CA ALA A 417 31.29 0.64 34.92
C ALA A 417 31.19 2.16 35.16
N ALA A 418 32.19 2.76 35.83
CA ALA A 418 32.27 4.21 36.03
C ALA A 418 32.56 4.98 34.72
N GLU A 419 33.35 4.40 33.82
CA GLU A 419 33.60 4.93 32.48
C GLU A 419 32.32 4.91 31.62
N ILE A 420 31.59 3.79 31.60
CA ILE A 420 30.27 3.67 30.97
C ILE A 420 29.29 4.73 31.52
N ALA A 421 29.27 4.94 32.84
CA ALA A 421 28.43 5.96 33.46
C ALA A 421 28.79 7.39 33.03
N LYS A 422 30.09 7.72 32.92
CA LYS A 422 30.56 9.02 32.39
C LYS A 422 30.17 9.21 30.93
N ASN A 423 30.44 8.23 30.07
CA ASN A 423 30.16 8.29 28.64
C ASN A 423 28.66 8.43 28.33
N LYS A 424 27.78 7.89 29.18
CA LYS A 424 26.33 8.13 29.08
C LYS A 424 25.94 9.59 29.30
N GLY A 425 26.58 10.30 30.23
CA GLY A 425 26.30 11.72 30.47
C GLY A 425 26.62 12.59 29.25
N THR A 426 27.82 12.41 28.69
CA THR A 426 28.31 13.25 27.57
C THR A 426 27.48 13.11 26.29
N VAL A 427 26.93 11.92 26.00
CA VAL A 427 26.11 11.68 24.79
C VAL A 427 24.72 12.32 24.89
N VAL A 428 24.18 12.49 26.11
CA VAL A 428 22.89 13.18 26.31
C VAL A 428 23.02 14.67 26.03
N ASP A 429 24.10 15.31 26.50
CA ASP A 429 24.33 16.75 26.28
C ASP A 429 24.59 17.09 24.80
N ILE A 430 25.30 16.23 24.05
CA ILE A 430 25.56 16.46 22.62
C ILE A 430 24.26 16.40 21.79
N ASN A 431 23.33 15.49 22.13
CA ASN A 431 22.00 15.43 21.51
C ASN A 431 21.07 16.56 21.97
N GLY A 432 21.32 17.18 23.13
CA GLY A 432 20.63 18.40 23.56
C GLY A 432 21.19 19.69 22.93
N GLY A 433 22.42 19.67 22.42
CA GLY A 433 23.19 20.88 22.10
C GLY A 433 23.70 21.05 20.66
N CYS A 434 23.70 20.03 19.79
CA CYS A 434 24.22 20.17 18.42
C CYS A 434 23.17 20.68 17.40
N GLY A 435 22.54 21.81 17.73
CA GLY A 435 21.52 22.48 16.94
C GLY A 435 22.06 23.34 15.78
N MET A 436 22.92 22.80 14.89
CA MET A 436 23.22 23.45 13.60
C MET A 436 22.22 23.12 12.48
N SER A 437 21.13 22.41 12.80
CA SER A 437 19.92 22.28 11.95
C SER A 437 18.96 23.48 12.10
N GLY A 438 19.44 24.63 12.58
CA GLY A 438 18.63 25.80 12.92
C GLY A 438 18.35 26.75 11.76
N LYS A 439 17.55 26.33 10.77
CA LYS A 439 16.57 27.20 10.04
C LYS A 439 15.74 26.53 8.92
N HIS A 440 16.17 25.40 8.33
CA HIS A 440 15.54 24.87 7.09
C HIS A 440 15.30 23.33 7.04
N GLY A 441 15.26 22.64 8.18
CA GLY A 441 15.00 21.20 8.23
C GLY A 441 13.52 20.83 8.04
N LEU A 442 13.22 19.77 7.28
CA LEU A 442 11.90 19.12 7.24
C LEU A 442 11.59 18.44 8.58
N ALA A 443 10.31 18.34 8.94
CA ALA A 443 9.87 17.58 10.12
C ALA A 443 10.18 16.08 9.97
N GLU A 444 10.46 15.36 11.06
CA GLU A 444 10.81 13.92 10.99
C GLU A 444 9.73 13.05 10.33
N GLU A 445 8.45 13.45 10.38
CA GLU A 445 7.36 12.77 9.67
C GLU A 445 7.44 12.98 8.15
N ASP A 446 7.63 14.23 7.69
CA ASP A 446 7.74 14.57 6.26
C ASP A 446 9.06 14.06 5.64
N ALA A 447 10.14 13.99 6.42
CA ALA A 447 11.46 13.51 5.99
C ALA A 447 11.52 12.01 5.66
N ASN A 448 10.51 11.23 6.07
CA ASN A 448 10.40 9.80 5.76
C ASN A 448 9.28 9.50 4.73
N LEU A 449 8.69 10.53 4.11
CA LEU A 449 7.57 10.36 3.19
C LEU A 449 8.08 9.76 1.86
N MET A 450 7.77 8.48 1.64
CA MET A 450 8.22 7.71 0.49
C MET A 450 7.13 6.71 0.05
N ILE A 451 7.07 6.43 -1.25
CA ILE A 451 6.08 5.53 -1.85
C ILE A 451 6.64 4.67 -2.98
N LYS A 452 6.10 3.44 -3.10
CA LYS A 452 6.31 2.53 -4.24
C LYS A 452 5.12 2.56 -5.18
N LEU A 453 5.37 2.88 -6.45
CA LEU A 453 4.40 2.88 -7.54
C LEU A 453 4.79 1.76 -8.51
N LYS A 454 3.87 0.87 -8.91
CA LYS A 454 4.21 -0.34 -9.71
C LYS A 454 3.43 -0.45 -11.02
N PHE A 455 4.04 -0.94 -12.08
CA PHE A 455 3.40 -1.07 -13.40
C PHE A 455 2.61 -2.37 -13.57
N LEU A 456 1.53 -2.33 -14.35
CA LEU A 456 0.62 -3.47 -14.56
C LEU A 456 1.30 -4.65 -15.28
N THR A 457 2.24 -4.37 -16.18
CA THR A 457 3.06 -5.34 -16.92
C THR A 457 3.90 -6.25 -16.00
N TYR A 458 4.39 -5.70 -14.89
CA TYR A 458 4.98 -6.45 -13.77
C TYR A 458 3.92 -7.06 -12.85
N LYS A 459 2.90 -6.29 -12.43
CA LYS A 459 1.84 -6.76 -11.51
C LYS A 459 1.16 -8.04 -12.04
N LEU A 460 0.98 -8.15 -13.35
CA LEU A 460 0.52 -9.34 -14.06
C LEU A 460 1.35 -10.58 -13.70
N ARG A 461 2.66 -10.53 -13.91
CA ARG A 461 3.57 -11.68 -13.72
C ARG A 461 3.63 -12.09 -12.26
N THR A 462 3.94 -11.15 -11.38
CA THR A 462 4.20 -11.46 -9.96
C THR A 462 2.90 -11.71 -9.17
N PHE A 463 1.87 -10.89 -9.35
CA PHE A 463 0.66 -10.99 -8.51
C PHE A 463 -0.48 -11.78 -9.17
N LEU A 464 -0.71 -11.68 -10.48
CA LEU A 464 -1.78 -12.44 -11.12
C LEU A 464 -1.35 -13.85 -11.52
N ILE A 465 -0.12 -14.03 -12.02
CA ILE A 465 0.40 -15.36 -12.38
C ILE A 465 1.03 -16.03 -11.15
N ARG A 466 2.25 -15.65 -10.72
CA ARG A 466 3.03 -16.36 -9.67
C ARG A 466 2.24 -16.58 -8.39
N ASN A 467 1.78 -15.52 -7.73
CA ASN A 467 1.04 -15.62 -6.47
C ASN A 467 -0.35 -16.28 -6.65
N GLY A 468 -0.89 -16.28 -7.87
CA GLY A 468 -2.15 -16.91 -8.22
C GLY A 468 -2.08 -18.43 -8.44
N LEU A 469 -0.90 -18.99 -8.72
CA LEU A 469 -0.71 -20.43 -9.00
C LEU A 469 -1.26 -21.32 -7.88
N SER A 470 -0.96 -20.99 -6.62
CA SER A 470 -1.44 -21.73 -5.45
C SER A 470 -2.97 -21.81 -5.42
N THR A 471 -3.67 -20.71 -5.73
CA THR A 471 -5.15 -20.67 -5.83
C THR A 471 -5.64 -21.50 -7.01
N LEU A 472 -5.02 -21.37 -8.18
CA LEU A 472 -5.39 -22.10 -9.40
C LEU A 472 -5.28 -23.63 -9.23
N PHE A 473 -4.18 -24.11 -8.65
CA PHE A 473 -3.95 -25.55 -8.48
C PHE A 473 -4.70 -26.15 -7.27
N LYS A 474 -4.91 -25.40 -6.17
CA LYS A 474 -5.57 -25.92 -4.96
C LYS A 474 -7.09 -25.72 -4.94
N GLN A 475 -7.60 -24.67 -5.60
CA GLN A 475 -9.02 -24.29 -5.55
C GLN A 475 -9.68 -24.21 -6.95
N GLY A 476 -8.90 -24.32 -8.02
CA GLY A 476 -9.38 -24.39 -9.40
C GLY A 476 -9.62 -23.04 -10.09
N PRO A 477 -9.96 -23.05 -11.40
CA PRO A 477 -10.05 -21.84 -12.22
C PRO A 477 -11.07 -20.81 -11.74
N ALA A 478 -12.21 -21.24 -11.17
CA ALA A 478 -13.22 -20.32 -10.66
C ALA A 478 -12.73 -19.49 -9.46
N ALA A 479 -11.97 -20.12 -8.55
CA ALA A 479 -11.34 -19.43 -7.44
C ALA A 479 -10.19 -18.52 -7.92
N TYR A 480 -9.42 -18.97 -8.91
CA TYR A 480 -8.40 -18.15 -9.56
C TYR A 480 -8.99 -16.89 -10.22
N LYS A 481 -10.13 -17.02 -10.90
CA LYS A 481 -10.88 -15.89 -11.47
C LYS A 481 -11.35 -14.90 -10.42
N ALA A 482 -11.95 -15.39 -9.32
CA ALA A 482 -12.31 -14.54 -8.20
C ALA A 482 -11.08 -13.87 -7.53
N TYR A 483 -9.91 -14.52 -7.55
CA TYR A 483 -8.65 -13.97 -7.08
C TYR A 483 -8.13 -12.84 -7.99
N TYR A 484 -7.95 -13.08 -9.29
CA TYR A 484 -7.36 -12.07 -10.19
C TYR A 484 -8.29 -10.86 -10.37
N LEU A 485 -9.61 -11.06 -10.41
CA LEU A 485 -10.59 -9.96 -10.46
C LEU A 485 -10.54 -9.12 -9.17
N ARG A 486 -10.38 -9.74 -8.00
CA ARG A 486 -10.17 -9.02 -6.74
C ARG A 486 -8.91 -8.17 -6.77
N GLN A 487 -7.78 -8.71 -7.25
CA GLN A 487 -6.52 -7.97 -7.34
C GLN A 487 -6.64 -6.76 -8.28
N MET A 488 -7.19 -6.93 -9.48
CA MET A 488 -7.39 -5.82 -10.43
C MET A 488 -8.36 -4.75 -9.88
N LYS A 489 -9.44 -5.14 -9.19
CA LYS A 489 -10.32 -4.19 -8.48
C LYS A 489 -9.57 -3.43 -7.38
N ILE A 490 -8.71 -4.10 -6.61
CA ILE A 490 -7.88 -3.48 -5.57
C ILE A 490 -6.86 -2.50 -6.19
N TRP A 491 -6.33 -2.77 -7.38
CA TRP A 491 -5.43 -1.84 -8.08
C TRP A 491 -6.16 -0.69 -8.79
N GLY A 492 -7.47 -0.78 -8.99
CA GLY A 492 -8.23 0.24 -9.73
C GLY A 492 -8.09 0.12 -11.25
N THR A 493 -7.61 -1.02 -11.75
CA THR A 493 -7.39 -1.30 -13.18
C THR A 493 -8.64 -0.98 -14.01
N SER A 494 -8.47 -0.37 -15.19
CA SER A 494 -9.57 0.09 -16.05
C SER A 494 -10.46 -1.06 -16.54
N ALA A 495 -11.75 -0.79 -16.73
CA ALA A 495 -12.71 -1.83 -17.14
C ALA A 495 -12.43 -2.41 -18.54
N GLY A 496 -11.70 -1.68 -19.40
CA GLY A 496 -11.15 -2.22 -20.65
C GLY A 496 -10.07 -3.25 -20.36
N LYS A 497 -9.00 -2.83 -19.66
CA LYS A 497 -7.83 -3.67 -19.34
C LYS A 497 -8.20 -4.88 -18.48
N GLN A 498 -9.17 -4.76 -17.57
CA GLN A 498 -9.70 -5.89 -16.80
C GLN A 498 -10.29 -6.99 -17.71
N ARG A 499 -11.02 -6.63 -18.77
CA ARG A 499 -11.61 -7.61 -19.72
C ARG A 499 -10.52 -8.29 -20.54
N GLU A 500 -9.55 -7.52 -21.02
CA GLU A 500 -8.40 -8.01 -21.79
C GLU A 500 -7.53 -8.98 -20.96
N LEU A 501 -7.16 -8.60 -19.73
CA LEU A 501 -6.40 -9.43 -18.81
C LEU A 501 -7.19 -10.68 -18.39
N SER A 502 -8.49 -10.57 -18.09
CA SER A 502 -9.31 -11.73 -17.72
C SER A 502 -9.34 -12.80 -18.81
N LYS A 503 -9.46 -12.39 -20.08
CA LYS A 503 -9.40 -13.32 -21.22
C LYS A 503 -8.05 -14.05 -21.26
N MET A 504 -6.95 -13.31 -21.18
CA MET A 504 -5.61 -13.89 -21.23
C MET A 504 -5.32 -14.81 -20.03
N LEU A 505 -5.76 -14.44 -18.83
CA LEU A 505 -5.59 -15.23 -17.60
C LEU A 505 -6.45 -16.50 -17.58
N ASP A 506 -7.63 -16.47 -18.20
CA ASP A 506 -8.44 -17.67 -18.40
C ASP A 506 -7.77 -18.63 -19.41
N GLU A 507 -7.18 -18.11 -20.50
CA GLU A 507 -6.37 -18.91 -21.43
C GLU A 507 -5.12 -19.50 -20.77
N TRP A 508 -4.41 -18.71 -19.96
CA TRP A 508 -3.28 -19.14 -19.13
C TRP A 508 -3.66 -20.28 -18.19
N ALA A 509 -4.77 -20.14 -17.48
CA ALA A 509 -5.28 -21.14 -16.54
C ALA A 509 -5.61 -22.48 -17.21
N VAL A 510 -6.02 -22.46 -18.48
CA VAL A 510 -6.23 -23.67 -19.30
C VAL A 510 -4.89 -24.25 -19.78
N TYR A 511 -3.99 -23.41 -20.29
CA TYR A 511 -2.66 -23.81 -20.76
C TYR A 511 -1.87 -24.53 -19.66
N ILE A 512 -1.68 -23.89 -18.50
CA ILE A 512 -0.79 -24.39 -17.46
C ILE A 512 -1.32 -25.65 -16.78
N ARG A 513 -2.65 -25.77 -16.62
CA ARG A 513 -3.28 -26.99 -16.09
C ARG A 513 -3.22 -28.17 -17.07
N ARG A 514 -3.24 -27.91 -18.39
CA ARG A 514 -3.01 -28.97 -19.39
C ARG A 514 -1.56 -29.47 -19.37
N LYS A 515 -0.60 -28.57 -19.20
CA LYS A 515 0.84 -28.92 -19.21
C LYS A 515 1.30 -29.61 -17.91
N CYS A 516 0.91 -29.07 -16.75
CA CYS A 516 1.39 -29.54 -15.44
C CYS A 516 0.45 -30.56 -14.76
N GLY A 517 -0.77 -30.73 -15.27
CA GLY A 517 -1.80 -31.55 -14.63
C GLY A 517 -2.15 -31.04 -13.23
N ASN A 518 -2.00 -31.90 -12.22
CA ASN A 518 -2.17 -31.56 -10.80
C ASN A 518 -0.84 -31.36 -10.05
N LYS A 519 0.33 -31.42 -10.72
CA LYS A 519 1.62 -31.20 -10.05
C LYS A 519 1.78 -29.71 -9.71
N HIS A 520 2.13 -29.42 -8.45
CA HIS A 520 2.40 -28.06 -8.00
C HIS A 520 3.72 -27.58 -8.60
N MET A 521 3.69 -26.50 -9.38
CA MET A 521 4.91 -25.82 -9.82
C MET A 521 5.59 -25.08 -8.67
N SER A 522 6.91 -24.91 -8.73
CA SER A 522 7.61 -23.97 -7.86
C SER A 522 7.30 -22.53 -8.27
N SER A 523 7.06 -21.66 -7.29
CA SER A 523 6.98 -20.21 -7.50
C SER A 523 8.31 -19.58 -7.94
N SER A 524 9.46 -20.23 -7.66
CA SER A 524 10.78 -19.69 -8.01
C SER A 524 11.15 -19.82 -9.49
N VAL A 525 10.41 -20.60 -10.28
CA VAL A 525 10.73 -20.93 -11.69
C VAL A 525 9.56 -20.66 -12.66
N TYR A 526 8.50 -19.99 -12.19
CA TYR A 526 7.25 -19.84 -12.94
C TYR A 526 7.39 -19.17 -14.32
N LEU A 527 8.42 -18.35 -14.53
CA LEU A 527 8.64 -17.66 -15.81
C LEU A 527 9.05 -18.62 -16.93
N SER A 528 9.60 -19.80 -16.62
CA SER A 528 9.88 -20.85 -17.62
C SER A 528 8.62 -21.31 -18.34
N GLU A 529 7.44 -21.14 -17.73
CA GLU A 529 6.14 -21.42 -18.35
C GLU A 529 5.37 -20.16 -18.72
N ALA A 530 5.45 -19.11 -17.90
CA ALA A 530 4.72 -17.87 -18.15
C ALA A 530 5.27 -17.09 -19.36
N GLU A 531 6.60 -16.96 -19.51
CA GLU A 531 7.17 -16.17 -20.62
C GLU A 531 6.88 -16.76 -22.01
N PRO A 532 7.04 -18.07 -22.27
CA PRO A 532 6.69 -18.64 -23.58
C PRO A 532 5.19 -18.51 -23.91
N PHE A 533 4.31 -18.65 -22.91
CA PHE A 533 2.88 -18.41 -23.09
C PHE A 533 2.58 -16.94 -23.42
N LEU A 534 3.17 -16.01 -22.66
CA LEU A 534 2.99 -14.56 -22.85
C LEU A 534 3.51 -14.13 -24.23
N GLU A 535 4.68 -14.61 -24.65
CA GLU A 535 5.25 -14.35 -25.98
C GLU A 535 4.32 -14.84 -27.11
N GLN A 536 3.80 -16.07 -26.99
CA GLN A 536 2.82 -16.61 -27.94
C GLN A 536 1.49 -15.86 -27.94
N TYR A 537 1.07 -15.32 -26.79
CA TYR A 537 -0.16 -14.51 -26.70
C TYR A 537 0.04 -13.13 -27.34
N ALA A 538 1.19 -12.48 -27.10
CA ALA A 538 1.58 -11.22 -27.70
C ALA A 538 1.66 -11.26 -29.22
N LYS A 539 2.31 -12.30 -29.79
CA LYS A 539 2.47 -12.47 -31.25
C LYS A 539 1.15 -12.52 -32.05
N ARG A 540 0.00 -12.70 -31.38
CA ARG A 540 -1.33 -12.74 -32.02
C ARG A 540 -1.86 -11.36 -32.40
N SER A 541 -1.47 -10.28 -31.71
CA SER A 541 -1.90 -8.91 -32.07
C SER A 541 -1.06 -7.81 -31.40
N PRO A 542 -0.92 -6.62 -32.03
CA PRO A 542 -0.29 -5.46 -31.38
C PRO A 542 -0.95 -5.05 -30.06
N GLN A 543 -2.27 -5.25 -29.92
CA GLN A 543 -3.01 -4.99 -28.68
C GLN A 543 -2.59 -5.94 -27.57
N ASN A 544 -2.37 -7.23 -27.88
CA ASN A 544 -1.87 -8.20 -26.91
C ASN A 544 -0.43 -7.86 -26.49
N GLN A 545 0.42 -7.42 -27.42
CA GLN A 545 1.77 -6.95 -27.10
C GLN A 545 1.75 -5.74 -26.14
N ALA A 546 0.85 -4.77 -26.34
CA ALA A 546 0.65 -3.63 -25.44
C ALA A 546 -0.05 -3.99 -24.11
N LEU A 547 -0.76 -5.12 -24.04
CA LEU A 547 -1.36 -5.64 -22.81
C LEU A 547 -0.34 -6.24 -21.85
N ILE A 548 0.63 -7.01 -22.39
CA ILE A 548 1.54 -7.83 -21.59
C ILE A 548 2.97 -7.24 -21.47
N GLY A 549 3.32 -6.25 -22.29
CA GLY A 549 4.67 -5.73 -22.41
C GLY A 549 5.61 -6.69 -23.16
N SER A 550 6.92 -6.48 -23.06
CA SER A 550 7.91 -7.42 -23.58
C SER A 550 7.74 -8.81 -22.96
N ALA A 551 7.88 -9.87 -23.76
CA ALA A 551 7.89 -11.25 -23.30
C ALA A 551 8.82 -12.12 -24.16
N GLY A 552 9.28 -13.23 -23.59
CA GLY A 552 10.18 -14.17 -24.26
C GLY A 552 11.66 -13.86 -23.98
N ASN A 553 12.15 -14.24 -22.80
CA ASN A 553 13.58 -14.22 -22.46
C ASN A 553 14.14 -15.66 -22.40
N LEU A 554 15.20 -15.93 -23.15
CA LEU A 554 15.87 -17.24 -23.30
C LEU A 554 16.61 -17.76 -22.05
N VAL A 555 16.59 -17.04 -20.93
CA VAL A 555 17.28 -17.43 -19.70
C VAL A 555 16.50 -18.54 -18.99
N ASN A 556 16.97 -19.79 -19.05
CA ASN A 556 16.36 -20.89 -18.31
C ASN A 556 16.95 -21.00 -16.88
N ALA A 557 16.16 -20.67 -15.87
CA ALA A 557 16.60 -20.71 -14.47
C ALA A 557 16.90 -22.13 -13.95
N GLU A 558 16.30 -23.17 -14.55
CA GLU A 558 16.50 -24.58 -14.19
C GLU A 558 17.94 -25.06 -14.46
N ASN A 559 18.70 -24.35 -15.30
CA ASN A 559 20.07 -24.72 -15.64
C ASN A 559 21.07 -24.43 -14.49
N PHE A 560 20.73 -23.55 -13.54
CA PHE A 560 21.66 -23.04 -12.52
C PHE A 560 21.07 -22.86 -11.11
N LEU A 561 19.78 -23.18 -10.90
CA LEU A 561 19.21 -23.31 -9.56
C LEU A 561 19.65 -24.63 -8.91
N ALA A 562 19.88 -24.62 -7.59
CA ALA A 562 20.23 -25.81 -6.83
C ALA A 562 19.08 -26.84 -6.82
N ILE A 563 19.42 -28.12 -7.00
CA ILE A 563 18.49 -29.24 -6.92
C ILE A 563 18.26 -29.60 -5.45
N VAL A 564 17.36 -28.87 -4.79
CA VAL A 564 17.00 -29.13 -3.39
C VAL A 564 15.89 -30.19 -3.33
N GLU A 565 16.20 -31.37 -2.78
CA GLU A 565 15.19 -32.38 -2.45
C GLU A 565 14.29 -31.91 -1.30
N GLY A 566 13.20 -31.22 -1.65
CA GLY A 566 12.18 -30.76 -0.73
C GLY A 566 11.97 -29.26 -0.82
N GLY A 567 10.82 -28.85 -1.37
CA GLY A 567 10.47 -27.44 -1.55
C GLY A 567 10.35 -26.70 -0.22
N ARG A 568 11.41 -25.97 0.16
CA ARG A 568 11.35 -24.89 1.15
C ARG A 568 11.27 -23.56 0.41
N ASP A 569 10.05 -23.08 0.19
CA ASP A 569 9.81 -21.69 -0.18
C ASP A 569 10.16 -20.78 1.02
N GLU A 570 11.43 -20.40 1.19
CA GLU A 570 11.86 -19.42 2.20
C GLU A 570 11.62 -17.95 1.76
N GLU A 571 10.82 -17.72 0.70
CA GLU A 571 10.20 -16.41 0.43
C GLU A 571 9.04 -16.14 1.41
N GLY A 572 9.40 -15.65 2.60
CA GLY A 572 8.45 -15.16 3.61
C GLY A 572 7.76 -13.86 3.19
N ASP A 573 6.66 -13.97 2.44
CA ASP A 573 5.54 -13.00 2.37
C ASP A 573 4.31 -13.62 1.65
N LEU A 574 3.82 -14.77 2.16
CA LEU A 574 2.59 -15.43 1.65
C LEU A 574 1.43 -15.28 2.64
N GLU A 575 0.63 -14.21 2.47
CA GLU A 575 -0.67 -14.08 3.13
C GLU A 575 -1.64 -15.17 2.65
N LYS A 576 -1.93 -16.15 3.51
CA LYS A 576 -2.99 -17.14 3.29
C LYS A 576 -4.36 -16.57 3.69
N GLU A 577 -5.03 -15.88 2.77
CA GLU A 577 -6.49 -15.70 2.88
C GLU A 577 -7.19 -17.04 2.58
N SER A 578 -7.87 -17.62 3.58
CA SER A 578 -8.65 -18.85 3.42
C SER A 578 -10.06 -18.57 2.90
N VAL A 579 -10.54 -19.37 1.93
CA VAL A 579 -11.82 -19.13 1.22
C VAL A 579 -12.60 -20.45 1.04
N PRO A 580 -13.88 -20.52 1.44
CA PRO A 580 -14.83 -21.55 1.00
C PRO A 580 -15.53 -21.14 -0.32
N SER A 581 -15.90 -22.12 -1.15
CA SER A 581 -16.24 -21.91 -2.57
C SER A 581 -17.73 -21.90 -2.94
N SER A 582 -17.99 -21.31 -4.13
CA SER A 582 -19.03 -21.62 -5.15
C SER A 582 -20.34 -20.79 -5.19
N PRO A 583 -21.08 -20.76 -6.32
CA PRO A 583 -20.68 -20.77 -7.74
C PRO A 583 -21.21 -19.54 -8.53
N SER A 584 -20.91 -19.44 -9.84
CA SER A 584 -21.12 -18.27 -10.70
C SER A 584 -22.10 -18.46 -11.87
N ALA A 585 -22.93 -17.44 -12.19
CA ALA A 585 -23.51 -17.17 -13.53
C ALA A 585 -24.03 -15.72 -13.65
N SER A 586 -24.20 -15.21 -14.88
CA SER A 586 -24.53 -13.82 -15.29
C SER A 586 -26.02 -13.67 -15.71
N VAL A 587 -26.60 -12.59 -16.28
CA VAL A 587 -26.14 -11.44 -17.12
C VAL A 587 -27.10 -10.21 -16.95
N ALA A 588 -26.67 -9.03 -17.47
CA ALA A 588 -27.47 -7.91 -18.01
C ALA A 588 -27.80 -6.68 -17.14
N ASP A 589 -27.45 -5.51 -17.69
CA ASP A 589 -27.79 -4.17 -17.20
C ASP A 589 -29.27 -3.82 -17.46
N THR A 590 -29.90 -3.25 -16.44
CA THR A 590 -30.87 -2.14 -16.56
C THR A 590 -31.11 -1.60 -15.14
N ILE A 591 -31.22 -0.28 -14.97
CA ILE A 591 -31.53 0.35 -13.68
C ILE A 591 -33.01 0.76 -13.66
N PRO A 592 -33.91 -0.04 -13.07
CA PRO A 592 -35.15 0.44 -12.48
C PRO A 592 -34.98 0.68 -10.97
N LYS A 593 -35.93 1.40 -10.37
CA LYS A 593 -36.01 1.60 -8.90
C LYS A 593 -35.91 0.25 -8.17
N ALA A 594 -35.10 0.19 -7.12
CA ALA A 594 -34.85 -1.03 -6.35
C ALA A 594 -36.17 -1.62 -5.81
N GLU A 595 -36.47 -2.87 -6.20
CA GLU A 595 -37.74 -3.53 -5.89
C GLU A 595 -37.91 -3.77 -4.37
N GLY A 596 -36.81 -4.00 -3.64
CA GLY A 596 -36.81 -4.20 -2.18
C GLY A 596 -35.88 -3.27 -1.40
N LEU A 597 -36.03 -3.26 -0.08
CA LEU A 597 -35.17 -2.52 0.87
C LEU A 597 -34.76 -3.41 2.05
N ILE A 598 -33.48 -3.47 2.39
CA ILE A 598 -32.95 -4.27 3.51
C ILE A 598 -32.36 -3.35 4.58
N VAL A 599 -33.02 -3.24 5.72
CA VAL A 599 -32.55 -2.44 6.87
C VAL A 599 -31.78 -3.36 7.81
N PHE A 600 -30.52 -3.03 8.11
CA PHE A 600 -29.65 -3.88 8.95
C PHE A 600 -28.80 -3.04 9.92
N PHE A 601 -28.28 -3.66 10.98
CA PHE A 601 -27.74 -2.94 12.15
C PHE A 601 -26.26 -3.24 12.43
N PRO A 602 -25.32 -2.44 11.88
CA PRO A 602 -23.93 -2.37 12.34
C PRO A 602 -23.85 -1.70 13.72
N GLY A 603 -24.26 -2.41 14.77
CA GLY A 603 -24.23 -1.94 16.16
C GLY A 603 -23.93 -3.05 17.17
N LEU A 604 -23.67 -2.63 18.41
CA LEU A 604 -23.42 -3.51 19.55
C LEU A 604 -24.75 -4.01 20.17
N PRO A 605 -24.76 -5.13 20.91
CA PRO A 605 -25.91 -5.46 21.77
C PRO A 605 -26.17 -4.29 22.75
N GLY A 606 -27.43 -3.93 23.00
CA GLY A 606 -27.78 -2.71 23.76
C GLY A 606 -28.10 -1.48 22.89
N SER A 607 -27.82 -1.51 21.60
CA SER A 607 -28.18 -0.49 20.58
C SER A 607 -29.68 -0.28 20.33
N ALA A 608 -30.56 -0.91 21.12
CA ALA A 608 -32.03 -0.88 20.98
C ALA A 608 -32.62 -1.41 19.65
N LYS A 609 -31.82 -2.03 18.76
CA LYS A 609 -32.27 -2.53 17.42
C LYS A 609 -33.61 -3.28 17.40
N SER A 610 -33.85 -4.20 18.35
CA SER A 610 -35.06 -5.05 18.36
C SER A 610 -36.29 -4.29 18.86
N ALA A 611 -36.11 -3.35 19.78
CA ALA A 611 -37.17 -2.43 20.19
C ALA A 611 -37.52 -1.47 19.04
N LEU A 612 -36.49 -0.94 18.36
CA LEU A 612 -36.66 -0.09 17.18
C LEU A 612 -37.41 -0.83 16.06
N CYS A 613 -37.03 -2.07 15.74
CA CYS A 613 -37.76 -2.89 14.76
C CYS A 613 -39.22 -3.12 15.17
N LYS A 614 -39.50 -3.34 16.46
CA LYS A 614 -40.87 -3.53 16.97
C LYS A 614 -41.74 -2.29 16.80
N GLU A 615 -41.20 -1.09 17.02
CA GLU A 615 -41.96 0.15 16.82
C GLU A 615 -42.08 0.53 15.34
N LEU A 616 -41.04 0.30 14.52
CA LEU A 616 -41.10 0.50 13.07
C LEU A 616 -42.15 -0.40 12.38
N LEU A 617 -42.38 -1.62 12.88
CA LEU A 617 -43.46 -2.51 12.40
C LEU A 617 -44.88 -2.01 12.74
N LYS A 618 -45.05 -1.20 13.78
CA LYS A 618 -46.35 -0.67 14.21
C LYS A 618 -46.74 0.63 13.50
N ALA A 619 -45.80 1.26 12.78
CA ALA A 619 -46.01 2.57 12.17
C ALA A 619 -47.14 2.52 11.12
N PRO A 620 -48.26 3.25 11.32
CA PRO A 620 -49.37 3.25 10.38
C PRO A 620 -48.95 3.88 9.05
N GLY A 621 -49.26 3.23 7.93
CA GLY A 621 -48.83 3.65 6.59
C GLY A 621 -47.39 3.29 6.23
N GLY A 622 -46.71 2.44 7.02
CA GLY A 622 -45.34 2.01 6.77
C GLY A 622 -44.37 3.19 6.74
N PHE A 623 -43.42 3.16 5.80
CA PHE A 623 -42.46 4.27 5.60
C PHE A 623 -43.01 5.38 4.67
N GLY A 624 -44.31 5.43 4.40
CA GLY A 624 -44.88 6.29 3.34
C GLY A 624 -44.54 5.74 1.94
N ASP A 625 -44.58 4.41 1.84
CA ASP A 625 -44.12 3.54 0.76
C ASP A 625 -45.11 2.36 0.72
N ASP A 626 -45.47 1.87 -0.46
CA ASP A 626 -46.45 0.80 -0.66
C ASP A 626 -45.87 -0.61 -0.42
N ARG A 627 -44.55 -0.74 -0.22
CA ARG A 627 -43.90 -2.01 0.10
C ARG A 627 -44.24 -2.52 1.51
N PRO A 628 -44.66 -3.80 1.65
CA PRO A 628 -44.94 -4.38 2.95
C PRO A 628 -43.67 -4.52 3.81
N VAL A 629 -43.71 -4.01 5.04
CA VAL A 629 -42.63 -4.15 6.02
C VAL A 629 -42.67 -5.53 6.68
N GLN A 630 -41.52 -6.18 6.76
CA GLN A 630 -41.31 -7.47 7.41
C GLN A 630 -40.11 -7.38 8.35
N SER A 631 -40.07 -8.22 9.38
CA SER A 631 -38.93 -8.30 10.30
C SER A 631 -38.53 -9.75 10.53
N LEU A 632 -37.23 -10.00 10.59
CA LEU A 632 -36.67 -11.30 10.97
C LEU A 632 -35.72 -11.12 12.15
N MET A 633 -36.13 -11.61 13.32
CA MET A 633 -35.37 -11.46 14.57
C MET A 633 -34.29 -12.54 14.72
N GLY A 634 -33.03 -12.13 14.77
CA GLY A 634 -31.88 -13.02 14.77
C GLY A 634 -31.76 -13.95 15.97
N ASP A 635 -32.22 -13.51 17.14
CA ASP A 635 -32.13 -14.28 18.39
C ASP A 635 -33.17 -15.43 18.46
N LEU A 636 -34.26 -15.35 17.67
CA LEU A 636 -35.23 -16.44 17.53
C LEU A 636 -34.83 -17.45 16.42
N VAL A 637 -33.81 -17.12 15.61
CA VAL A 637 -33.46 -17.86 14.40
C VAL A 637 -32.17 -18.64 14.62
N LYS A 638 -32.31 -19.93 14.95
CA LYS A 638 -31.19 -20.88 15.00
C LYS A 638 -30.55 -21.05 13.60
N GLY A 639 -29.22 -21.13 13.57
CA GLY A 639 -28.41 -21.42 12.39
C GLY A 639 -28.08 -20.23 11.49
N LYS A 640 -28.09 -20.46 10.18
CA LYS A 640 -27.61 -19.53 9.13
C LYS A 640 -28.58 -18.36 8.88
N TYR A 641 -28.64 -17.43 9.82
CA TYR A 641 -29.58 -16.30 9.82
C TYR A 641 -29.62 -15.49 8.51
N TRP A 642 -28.48 -15.00 8.03
CA TRP A 642 -28.42 -14.16 6.83
C TRP A 642 -28.86 -14.89 5.54
N GLN A 643 -28.75 -16.22 5.50
CA GLN A 643 -29.34 -17.01 4.42
C GLN A 643 -30.88 -17.01 4.49
N LYS A 644 -31.47 -17.10 5.68
CA LYS A 644 -32.92 -16.97 5.86
C LYS A 644 -33.43 -15.55 5.51
N VAL A 645 -32.64 -14.50 5.78
CA VAL A 645 -32.92 -13.14 5.27
C VAL A 645 -32.93 -13.15 3.74
N ALA A 646 -31.89 -13.70 3.10
CA ALA A 646 -31.80 -13.81 1.64
C ALA A 646 -32.98 -14.59 1.04
N ASP A 647 -33.38 -15.70 1.65
CA ASP A 647 -34.50 -16.53 1.19
C ASP A 647 -35.84 -15.80 1.31
N GLN A 648 -36.05 -14.97 2.34
CA GLN A 648 -37.24 -14.13 2.45
C GLN A 648 -37.24 -13.00 1.41
N CYS A 649 -36.11 -12.32 1.21
CA CYS A 649 -35.97 -11.31 0.16
C CYS A 649 -36.20 -11.90 -1.25
N ARG A 650 -35.80 -13.15 -1.51
CA ARG A 650 -36.14 -13.86 -2.77
C ARG A 650 -37.61 -14.24 -2.88
N LYS A 651 -38.26 -14.64 -1.79
CA LYS A 651 -39.69 -14.99 -1.78
C LYS A 651 -40.61 -13.78 -1.96
N LYS A 652 -40.16 -12.61 -1.49
CA LYS A 652 -40.92 -11.35 -1.53
C LYS A 652 -39.98 -10.20 -1.93
N PRO A 653 -39.59 -10.10 -3.22
CA PRO A 653 -38.66 -9.07 -3.68
C PRO A 653 -39.20 -7.65 -3.43
N TYR A 654 -40.51 -7.45 -3.59
CA TYR A 654 -41.20 -6.21 -3.26
C TYR A 654 -41.54 -6.13 -1.76
N SER A 655 -40.53 -5.87 -0.92
CA SER A 655 -40.73 -5.68 0.53
C SER A 655 -39.62 -4.90 1.22
N ILE A 656 -39.90 -4.40 2.43
CA ILE A 656 -38.92 -3.78 3.32
C ILE A 656 -38.58 -4.78 4.43
N MET A 657 -37.34 -5.29 4.44
CA MET A 657 -36.86 -6.32 5.36
C MET A 657 -36.05 -5.70 6.50
N LEU A 658 -36.59 -5.70 7.72
CA LEU A 658 -35.89 -5.35 8.94
C LEU A 658 -35.10 -6.58 9.44
N ALA A 659 -33.80 -6.59 9.16
CA ALA A 659 -32.88 -7.65 9.60
C ALA A 659 -32.37 -7.38 11.03
N ASP A 660 -33.20 -7.68 12.03
CA ASP A 660 -32.90 -7.51 13.46
C ASP A 660 -31.83 -8.50 13.96
N LYS A 661 -30.58 -8.25 13.56
CA LYS A 661 -29.36 -8.88 14.07
C LYS A 661 -28.19 -7.90 13.96
N ASN A 662 -27.25 -7.98 14.90
CA ASN A 662 -26.00 -7.22 14.80
C ASN A 662 -25.23 -7.68 13.56
N ALA A 663 -24.70 -6.73 12.78
CA ALA A 663 -23.87 -6.94 11.61
C ALA A 663 -22.44 -6.39 11.83
N PRO A 664 -21.58 -7.06 12.62
CA PRO A 664 -20.37 -6.45 13.15
C PRO A 664 -19.13 -6.54 12.27
N ASN A 665 -19.18 -7.24 11.14
CA ASN A 665 -18.00 -7.45 10.31
C ASN A 665 -18.29 -7.34 8.80
N VAL A 666 -17.22 -7.11 8.04
CA VAL A 666 -17.26 -6.96 6.58
C VAL A 666 -17.81 -8.21 5.86
N GLU A 667 -17.64 -9.40 6.45
CA GLU A 667 -18.21 -10.66 5.91
C GLU A 667 -19.75 -10.63 5.89
N VAL A 668 -20.38 -10.07 6.91
CA VAL A 668 -21.85 -9.89 6.94
C VAL A 668 -22.27 -8.79 5.97
N TRP A 669 -21.55 -7.67 5.91
CA TRP A 669 -21.86 -6.59 4.97
C TRP A 669 -21.81 -7.10 3.52
N ARG A 670 -20.81 -7.93 3.19
CA ARG A 670 -20.69 -8.58 1.89
C ARG A 670 -21.83 -9.56 1.59
N GLN A 671 -22.36 -10.26 2.59
CA GLN A 671 -23.57 -11.07 2.41
C GLN A 671 -24.80 -10.20 2.09
N VAL A 672 -24.88 -8.98 2.65
CA VAL A 672 -25.93 -8.01 2.32
C VAL A 672 -25.73 -7.42 0.92
N GLU A 673 -24.51 -7.08 0.52
CA GLU A 673 -24.18 -6.70 -0.88
C GLU A 673 -24.58 -7.80 -1.87
N ASP A 674 -24.23 -9.06 -1.59
CA ASP A 674 -24.60 -10.22 -2.41
C ASP A 674 -26.13 -10.45 -2.46
N MET A 675 -26.87 -10.11 -1.38
CA MET A 675 -28.33 -10.12 -1.38
C MET A 675 -28.90 -9.01 -2.29
N CYS A 676 -28.40 -7.78 -2.15
CA CYS A 676 -28.77 -6.64 -2.98
C CYS A 676 -28.58 -6.93 -4.46
N HIS A 677 -27.40 -7.43 -4.85
CA HIS A 677 -27.10 -7.78 -6.24
C HIS A 677 -28.01 -8.88 -6.81
N ARG A 678 -28.43 -9.86 -6.00
CA ARG A 678 -29.29 -10.98 -6.45
C ARG A 678 -30.79 -10.67 -6.47
N THR A 679 -31.25 -9.70 -5.67
CA THR A 679 -32.68 -9.40 -5.50
C THR A 679 -33.06 -8.00 -5.96
N ARG A 680 -32.11 -7.23 -6.55
CA ARG A 680 -32.27 -5.81 -6.93
C ARG A 680 -32.75 -4.92 -5.77
N ALA A 681 -32.50 -5.34 -4.53
CA ALA A 681 -32.86 -4.59 -3.33
C ALA A 681 -31.75 -3.61 -2.95
N SER A 682 -32.09 -2.42 -2.44
CA SER A 682 -31.14 -1.54 -1.76
C SER A 682 -30.98 -1.99 -0.30
N ALA A 683 -29.83 -1.73 0.33
CA ALA A 683 -29.65 -1.92 1.76
C ALA A 683 -29.35 -0.61 2.48
N VAL A 684 -29.78 -0.51 3.73
CA VAL A 684 -29.61 0.68 4.57
C VAL A 684 -29.01 0.25 5.92
N PRO A 685 -27.73 0.58 6.18
CA PRO A 685 -27.15 0.45 7.51
C PRO A 685 -27.77 1.47 8.48
N VAL A 686 -28.23 0.98 9.62
CA VAL A 686 -28.72 1.78 10.74
C VAL A 686 -27.74 1.64 11.90
N VAL A 687 -27.04 2.72 12.24
CA VAL A 687 -25.95 2.73 13.22
C VAL A 687 -26.28 3.63 14.41
N PRO A 688 -25.96 3.25 15.66
CA PRO A 688 -25.99 4.19 16.78
C PRO A 688 -25.04 5.37 16.52
N ASP A 689 -25.50 6.58 16.82
CA ASP A 689 -24.65 7.77 16.76
C ASP A 689 -23.65 7.76 17.93
N SER A 690 -22.39 8.10 17.64
CA SER A 690 -21.29 8.07 18.59
C SER A 690 -20.08 8.78 18.00
N GLU A 691 -19.34 9.51 18.84
CA GLU A 691 -18.06 10.14 18.48
C GLU A 691 -16.97 9.12 18.10
N GLY A 692 -17.06 7.89 18.62
CA GLY A 692 -16.03 6.87 18.48
C GLY A 692 -14.78 7.14 19.32
N THR A 693 -13.68 6.50 18.93
CA THR A 693 -12.31 6.76 19.39
C THR A 693 -11.36 6.73 18.18
N GLU A 694 -10.06 6.93 18.40
CA GLU A 694 -9.03 6.78 17.36
C GLU A 694 -8.90 5.35 16.80
N SER A 695 -9.49 4.35 17.46
CA SER A 695 -9.35 2.92 17.13
C SER A 695 -10.67 2.14 17.05
N ASN A 696 -11.81 2.74 17.42
CA ASN A 696 -13.11 2.09 17.40
C ASN A 696 -14.22 3.08 16.98
N PRO A 697 -15.24 2.68 16.18
CA PRO A 697 -16.36 3.55 15.83
C PRO A 697 -17.39 3.78 16.95
N PHE A 698 -17.18 3.22 18.14
CA PHE A 698 -18.01 3.47 19.32
C PHE A 698 -17.15 4.03 20.46
N SER A 699 -17.60 5.12 21.08
CA SER A 699 -16.95 5.72 22.25
C SER A 699 -17.19 4.89 23.53
N LEU A 700 -16.39 5.15 24.58
CA LEU A 700 -16.58 4.51 25.88
C LEU A 700 -17.95 4.86 26.49
N ASP A 701 -18.47 6.07 26.30
CA ASP A 701 -19.83 6.50 26.67
C ASP A 701 -20.90 5.60 26.04
N ALA A 702 -20.77 5.33 24.73
CA ALA A 702 -21.70 4.47 24.00
C ALA A 702 -21.62 3.02 24.51
N LEU A 703 -20.41 2.49 24.72
CA LEU A 703 -20.18 1.17 25.30
C LEU A 703 -20.79 1.04 26.71
N ALA A 704 -20.62 2.06 27.56
CA ALA A 704 -21.17 2.13 28.90
C ALA A 704 -22.71 2.07 28.90
N VAL A 705 -23.34 2.88 28.05
CA VAL A 705 -24.80 2.90 27.86
C VAL A 705 -25.31 1.55 27.33
N PHE A 706 -24.59 0.91 26.40
CA PHE A 706 -24.96 -0.41 25.89
C PHE A 706 -24.87 -1.49 26.97
N MET A 707 -23.81 -1.49 27.80
CA MET A 707 -23.68 -2.36 28.97
C MET A 707 -24.81 -2.14 29.97
N PHE A 708 -25.08 -0.89 30.33
CA PHE A 708 -26.15 -0.53 31.25
C PHE A 708 -27.54 -1.01 30.75
N ARG A 709 -27.88 -0.76 29.49
CA ARG A 709 -29.13 -1.23 28.86
C ARG A 709 -29.26 -2.76 28.86
N VAL A 710 -28.17 -3.48 28.62
CA VAL A 710 -28.13 -4.96 28.63
C VAL A 710 -28.29 -5.51 30.05
N LEU A 711 -27.75 -4.82 31.06
CA LEU A 711 -27.85 -5.21 32.47
C LEU A 711 -29.20 -4.82 33.12
N GLN A 712 -29.97 -3.91 32.54
CA GLN A 712 -31.32 -3.58 33.02
C GLN A 712 -32.40 -4.57 32.53
N ARG A 713 -32.28 -5.09 31.31
CA ARG A 713 -33.29 -5.98 30.70
C ARG A 713 -33.30 -7.38 31.34
N ALA A 714 -34.41 -8.09 31.16
CA ALA A 714 -34.61 -9.46 31.62
C ALA A 714 -35.37 -10.29 30.56
N ASN A 715 -35.18 -11.61 30.60
CA ASN A 715 -35.82 -12.59 29.71
C ASN A 715 -35.56 -12.29 28.21
N HIS A 716 -34.34 -11.85 27.87
CA HIS A 716 -33.99 -11.56 26.48
C HIS A 716 -33.80 -12.86 25.68
N PRO A 717 -34.43 -13.06 24.51
CA PRO A 717 -34.36 -14.34 23.79
C PRO A 717 -32.95 -14.84 23.41
N GLY A 718 -31.99 -13.93 23.28
CA GLY A 718 -30.57 -14.26 23.09
C GLY A 718 -29.76 -14.54 24.36
N ASN A 719 -30.40 -14.68 25.53
CA ASN A 719 -29.80 -14.95 26.86
C ASN A 719 -28.69 -13.99 27.34
N LEU A 720 -28.55 -12.82 26.69
CA LEU A 720 -27.65 -11.74 27.10
C LEU A 720 -28.46 -10.64 27.81
N ASP A 721 -28.71 -10.82 29.10
CA ASP A 721 -29.46 -9.88 29.94
C ASP A 721 -28.89 -9.83 31.38
N LYS A 722 -29.62 -9.21 32.32
CA LYS A 722 -29.19 -9.08 33.72
C LYS A 722 -28.78 -10.39 34.39
N ASN A 723 -29.39 -11.52 33.99
CA ASN A 723 -29.14 -12.84 34.56
C ASN A 723 -27.93 -13.54 33.90
N SER A 724 -27.39 -13.01 32.80
CA SER A 724 -26.19 -13.54 32.15
C SER A 724 -24.97 -13.30 33.05
N PRO A 725 -24.14 -14.32 33.37
CA PRO A 725 -23.02 -14.15 34.29
C PRO A 725 -21.82 -13.41 33.68
N ASN A 726 -21.71 -13.34 32.35
CA ASN A 726 -20.54 -12.81 31.62
C ASN A 726 -20.96 -11.71 30.62
N ALA A 727 -21.94 -10.88 30.98
CA ALA A 727 -22.56 -9.92 30.06
C ALA A 727 -21.60 -8.83 29.58
N GLY A 728 -20.75 -8.32 30.48
CA GLY A 728 -19.69 -7.37 30.16
C GLY A 728 -18.65 -7.97 29.21
N TYR A 729 -18.19 -9.20 29.46
CA TYR A 729 -17.26 -9.90 28.57
C TYR A 729 -17.82 -10.06 27.14
N VAL A 730 -19.08 -10.49 27.00
CA VAL A 730 -19.72 -10.64 25.68
C VAL A 730 -19.83 -9.29 24.96
N LEU A 731 -20.09 -8.20 25.68
CA LEU A 731 -20.14 -6.85 25.09
C LEU A 731 -18.76 -6.36 24.67
N LEU A 732 -17.71 -6.61 25.44
CA LEU A 732 -16.34 -6.36 25.03
C LEU A 732 -15.96 -7.17 23.79
N MET A 733 -16.36 -8.46 23.72
CA MET A 733 -16.16 -9.26 22.52
C MET A 733 -16.80 -8.62 21.27
N PHE A 734 -18.03 -8.11 21.39
CA PHE A 734 -18.67 -7.38 20.28
C PHE A 734 -18.00 -6.04 19.98
N TYR A 735 -17.49 -5.31 20.98
CA TYR A 735 -16.78 -4.04 20.82
C TYR A 735 -15.49 -4.21 20.00
N HIS A 736 -14.69 -5.24 20.30
CA HIS A 736 -13.45 -5.54 19.59
C HIS A 736 -13.65 -6.08 18.17
N LEU A 737 -14.87 -6.48 17.76
CA LEU A 737 -15.15 -6.81 16.35
C LEU A 737 -15.09 -5.58 15.42
N TYR A 738 -15.20 -4.37 15.99
CA TYR A 738 -15.11 -3.10 15.26
C TYR A 738 -13.75 -2.39 15.46
N GLU A 739 -12.80 -3.03 16.15
CA GLU A 739 -11.48 -2.45 16.41
C GLU A 739 -10.65 -2.28 15.13
N GLY A 740 -9.86 -1.22 15.08
CA GLY A 740 -8.97 -0.88 13.97
C GLY A 740 -9.52 0.15 12.99
N LYS A 741 -10.67 0.78 13.28
CA LYS A 741 -11.26 1.86 12.47
C LYS A 741 -11.77 3.00 13.34
N THR A 742 -11.50 4.23 12.92
CA THR A 742 -12.14 5.43 13.46
C THR A 742 -13.62 5.47 13.11
N ARG A 743 -14.39 6.33 13.79
CA ARG A 743 -15.79 6.59 13.42
C ARG A 743 -15.97 7.01 11.96
N ARG A 744 -15.08 7.88 11.46
CA ARG A 744 -15.14 8.41 10.09
C ARG A 744 -14.94 7.30 9.06
N GLU A 745 -13.90 6.50 9.18
CA GLU A 745 -13.62 5.38 8.26
C GLU A 745 -14.79 4.37 8.22
N PHE A 746 -15.36 4.07 9.39
CA PHE A 746 -16.51 3.17 9.52
C PHE A 746 -17.77 3.70 8.83
N GLU A 747 -18.12 4.98 9.03
CA GLU A 747 -19.27 5.61 8.35
C GLU A 747 -19.04 5.76 6.85
N SER A 748 -17.83 6.16 6.43
CA SER A 748 -17.44 6.26 5.02
C SER A 748 -17.54 4.92 4.29
N GLU A 749 -17.05 3.82 4.86
CA GLU A 749 -17.16 2.50 4.22
C GLU A 749 -18.62 2.04 4.08
N LEU A 750 -19.46 2.30 5.09
CA LEU A 750 -20.89 1.96 5.01
C LEU A 750 -21.60 2.79 3.93
N VAL A 751 -21.30 4.08 3.82
CA VAL A 751 -21.85 4.94 2.75
C VAL A 751 -21.31 4.56 1.37
N GLU A 752 -20.03 4.21 1.23
CA GLU A 752 -19.44 3.77 -0.05
C GLU A 752 -20.12 2.49 -0.57
N ARG A 753 -20.40 1.53 0.31
CA ARG A 753 -21.01 0.24 -0.02
C ARG A 753 -22.51 0.34 -0.30
N PHE A 754 -23.24 1.12 0.49
CA PHE A 754 -24.71 1.09 0.53
C PHE A 754 -25.39 2.40 0.10
N GLY A 755 -24.62 3.45 -0.21
CA GLY A 755 -25.10 4.75 -0.70
C GLY A 755 -25.84 5.62 0.31
N SER A 756 -26.22 5.05 1.45
CA SER A 756 -27.00 5.70 2.52
C SER A 756 -26.59 5.19 3.90
N LEU A 757 -26.83 5.99 4.93
CA LEU A 757 -26.58 5.67 6.33
C LEU A 757 -27.60 6.36 7.22
N VAL A 758 -28.23 5.61 8.12
CA VAL A 758 -29.19 6.14 9.10
C VAL A 758 -28.55 6.13 10.48
N LYS A 759 -28.62 7.26 11.19
CA LYS A 759 -28.08 7.36 12.56
C LYS A 759 -29.21 7.25 13.58
N ILE A 760 -29.04 6.41 14.61
CA ILE A 760 -29.92 6.37 15.77
C ILE A 760 -29.36 7.35 16.82
N PRO A 761 -30.07 8.43 17.18
CA PRO A 761 -29.67 9.29 18.29
C PRO A 761 -29.52 8.47 19.57
N LEU A 762 -28.35 8.56 20.20
CA LEU A 762 -27.97 7.74 21.37
C LEU A 762 -27.69 8.58 22.62
N LEU A 763 -26.79 9.56 22.48
CA LEU A 763 -26.31 10.41 23.56
C LEU A 763 -26.73 11.87 23.32
N THR A 764 -26.93 12.63 24.39
CA THR A 764 -27.18 14.08 24.32
C THR A 764 -25.87 14.84 24.06
N SER A 765 -25.95 15.94 23.30
CA SER A 765 -24.78 16.75 22.93
C SER A 765 -24.19 17.51 24.12
N GLU A 766 -25.04 18.01 25.03
CA GLU A 766 -24.65 18.75 26.24
C GLU A 766 -24.52 17.82 27.46
N ARG A 767 -23.88 16.66 27.29
CA ARG A 767 -23.71 15.68 28.37
C ARG A 767 -22.49 15.99 29.25
N ASN A 768 -22.60 15.69 30.54
CA ASN A 768 -21.44 15.66 31.43
C ASN A 768 -20.48 14.51 31.04
N PRO A 769 -19.16 14.66 31.27
CA PRO A 769 -18.18 13.61 31.01
C PRO A 769 -18.51 12.28 31.70
N LEU A 770 -18.02 11.18 31.13
CA LEU A 770 -18.16 9.84 31.71
C LEU A 770 -17.52 9.80 33.11
N PRO A 771 -18.25 9.39 34.18
CA PRO A 771 -17.69 9.37 35.53
C PRO A 771 -16.43 8.51 35.64
N ASP A 772 -15.38 9.01 36.29
CA ASP A 772 -14.08 8.32 36.38
C ASP A 772 -14.16 6.86 36.85
N PRO A 773 -15.00 6.47 37.83
CA PRO A 773 -15.15 5.07 38.22
C PRO A 773 -15.69 4.18 37.08
N VAL A 774 -16.59 4.71 36.25
CA VAL A 774 -17.12 4.02 35.06
C VAL A 774 -16.01 3.89 34.03
N LYS A 775 -15.31 4.99 33.72
CA LYS A 775 -14.24 5.02 32.72
C LYS A 775 -13.13 4.03 33.06
N SER A 776 -12.57 4.11 34.27
CA SER A 776 -11.53 3.19 34.77
C SER A 776 -11.99 1.73 34.73
N THR A 777 -13.23 1.44 35.14
CA THR A 777 -13.74 0.06 35.11
C THR A 777 -13.89 -0.47 33.67
N LEU A 778 -14.21 0.37 32.68
CA LEU A 778 -14.26 -0.04 31.27
C LEU A 778 -12.85 -0.25 30.69
N GLU A 779 -11.91 0.63 31.01
CA GLU A 779 -10.50 0.53 30.59
C GLU A 779 -9.84 -0.74 31.17
N ASP A 780 -10.05 -1.05 32.45
CA ASP A 780 -9.65 -2.30 33.10
C ASP A 780 -10.23 -3.52 32.36
N GLY A 781 -11.49 -3.44 31.94
CA GLY A 781 -12.18 -4.50 31.21
C GLY A 781 -11.60 -4.74 29.82
N ILE A 782 -11.31 -3.68 29.08
CA ILE A 782 -10.64 -3.73 27.77
C ILE A 782 -9.24 -4.32 27.92
N ASN A 783 -8.47 -3.90 28.94
CA ASN A 783 -7.16 -4.45 29.24
C ASN A 783 -7.22 -5.96 29.58
N LEU A 784 -8.19 -6.38 30.40
CA LEU A 784 -8.42 -7.78 30.74
C LEU A 784 -8.89 -8.61 29.51
N TYR A 785 -9.72 -8.02 28.64
CA TYR A 785 -10.15 -8.64 27.38
C TYR A 785 -8.97 -8.91 26.45
N ASN A 786 -8.09 -7.93 26.30
CA ASN A 786 -6.87 -8.05 25.52
C ASN A 786 -5.99 -9.17 26.10
N LEU A 787 -5.64 -9.11 27.39
CA LEU A 787 -4.83 -10.14 28.08
C LEU A 787 -5.42 -11.57 27.96
N HIS A 788 -6.74 -11.71 28.03
CA HIS A 788 -7.41 -13.00 27.90
C HIS A 788 -7.33 -13.55 26.47
N THR A 789 -7.72 -12.73 25.49
CA THR A 789 -7.72 -13.09 24.06
C THR A 789 -6.29 -13.43 23.59
N ASP A 790 -5.31 -12.71 24.11
CA ASP A 790 -3.88 -12.89 23.91
C ASP A 790 -3.29 -14.23 24.37
N ARG A 791 -3.95 -14.92 25.32
CA ARG A 791 -3.47 -16.19 25.88
C ARG A 791 -4.34 -17.38 25.46
N HIS A 792 -5.64 -17.16 25.27
CA HIS A 792 -6.62 -18.22 25.05
C HIS A 792 -7.43 -18.07 23.75
N GLY A 793 -7.20 -17.02 22.95
CA GLY A 793 -8.00 -16.73 21.75
C GLY A 793 -9.47 -16.45 22.09
N ARG A 794 -10.39 -16.92 21.26
CA ARG A 794 -11.86 -16.79 21.47
C ARG A 794 -12.43 -17.83 22.45
N TRP A 795 -11.68 -18.24 23.47
CA TRP A 795 -12.22 -19.08 24.54
C TRP A 795 -13.20 -18.31 25.43
N ASP A 796 -14.15 -19.02 26.03
CA ASP A 796 -15.13 -18.45 26.96
C ASP A 796 -14.44 -17.97 28.26
N SER A 797 -14.79 -16.77 28.75
CA SER A 797 -14.27 -16.21 29.99
C SER A 797 -14.56 -17.07 31.23
N SER A 798 -15.57 -17.96 31.17
CA SER A 798 -15.82 -18.98 32.19
C SER A 798 -14.72 -20.06 32.28
N ARG A 799 -13.75 -20.09 31.35
CA ARG A 799 -12.70 -21.12 31.23
C ARG A 799 -11.34 -20.53 30.83
N GLY A 800 -10.45 -20.35 31.80
CA GLY A 800 -9.05 -20.02 31.50
C GLY A 800 -8.25 -19.61 32.73
N ALA A 801 -7.07 -19.05 32.50
CA ALA A 801 -6.20 -18.57 33.58
C ALA A 801 -6.74 -17.32 34.31
N TYR A 802 -7.72 -16.62 33.73
CA TYR A 802 -8.23 -15.32 34.20
C TYR A 802 -9.69 -15.34 34.67
N THR A 803 -10.27 -16.53 34.95
CA THR A 803 -11.70 -16.66 35.28
C THR A 803 -12.07 -15.99 36.60
N LYS A 804 -11.15 -15.88 37.58
CA LYS A 804 -11.40 -15.18 38.85
C LYS A 804 -11.42 -13.67 38.65
N GLU A 805 -10.54 -13.17 37.80
CA GLU A 805 -10.39 -11.78 37.40
C GLU A 805 -11.62 -11.32 36.62
N TRP A 806 -12.13 -12.14 35.70
CA TRP A 806 -13.40 -11.88 35.01
C TRP A 806 -14.58 -11.80 35.98
N ALA A 807 -14.73 -12.75 36.90
CA ALA A 807 -15.81 -12.73 37.89
C ALA A 807 -15.73 -11.50 38.82
N LYS A 808 -14.52 -11.08 39.22
CA LYS A 808 -14.28 -9.86 39.99
C LYS A 808 -14.65 -8.61 39.18
N TRP A 809 -14.17 -8.50 37.95
CA TRP A 809 -14.41 -7.35 37.08
C TRP A 809 -15.89 -7.21 36.69
N GLU A 810 -16.57 -8.30 36.34
CA GLU A 810 -17.99 -8.26 35.99
C GLU A 810 -18.86 -7.83 37.19
N LYS A 811 -18.50 -8.24 38.41
CA LYS A 811 -19.13 -7.74 39.64
C LYS A 811 -18.91 -6.23 39.81
N GLN A 812 -17.66 -5.77 39.71
CA GLN A 812 -17.31 -4.35 39.80
C GLN A 812 -18.04 -3.52 38.73
N LEU A 813 -18.09 -3.99 37.49
CA LEU A 813 -18.81 -3.36 36.39
C LEU A 813 -20.29 -3.14 36.74
N ARG A 814 -20.96 -4.15 37.31
CA ARG A 814 -22.37 -4.04 37.71
C ARG A 814 -22.57 -3.03 38.83
N GLU A 815 -21.77 -3.12 39.89
CA GLU A 815 -21.82 -2.20 41.04
C GLU A 815 -21.60 -0.74 40.59
N VAL A 816 -20.59 -0.50 39.75
CA VAL A 816 -20.26 0.82 39.21
C VAL A 816 -21.34 1.34 38.25
N LEU A 817 -21.85 0.52 37.32
CA LEU A 817 -22.87 0.95 36.37
C LEU A 817 -24.21 1.24 37.04
N PHE A 818 -24.64 0.41 38.00
CA PHE A 818 -25.88 0.68 38.76
C PHE A 818 -25.71 1.84 39.75
N GLY A 819 -24.55 2.01 40.38
CA GLY A 819 -24.24 3.18 41.20
C GLY A 819 -24.33 4.52 40.43
N ASN A 820 -24.03 4.48 39.12
CA ASN A 820 -24.11 5.64 38.22
C ASN A 820 -25.41 5.69 37.39
N ALA A 821 -26.47 4.95 37.76
CA ALA A 821 -27.71 4.87 36.99
C ALA A 821 -28.37 6.24 36.69
N ARG A 822 -28.26 7.21 37.61
CA ARG A 822 -28.77 8.59 37.39
C ARG A 822 -28.08 9.26 36.21
N TYR A 823 -26.75 9.15 36.11
CA TYR A 823 -25.96 9.68 35.01
C TYR A 823 -26.38 9.05 33.67
N PHE A 824 -26.43 7.71 33.60
CA PHE A 824 -26.83 7.03 32.36
C PHE A 824 -28.23 7.40 31.91
N ASN A 825 -29.19 7.56 32.83
CA ASN A 825 -30.54 8.00 32.47
C ASN A 825 -30.59 9.45 31.96
N SER A 826 -29.69 10.34 32.40
CA SER A 826 -29.65 11.74 31.94
C SER A 826 -28.93 11.97 30.60
N VAL A 827 -27.94 11.14 30.25
CA VAL A 827 -27.13 11.35 29.03
C VAL A 827 -27.69 10.66 27.78
N GLN A 828 -28.74 9.84 27.92
CA GLN A 828 -29.36 9.13 26.81
C GLN A 828 -30.46 9.96 26.14
N VAL A 829 -30.52 9.92 24.81
CA VAL A 829 -31.66 10.46 24.07
C VAL A 829 -32.91 9.60 24.35
N PRO A 830 -34.10 10.20 24.62
CA PRO A 830 -35.34 9.47 24.80
C PRO A 830 -35.66 8.57 23.60
N PHE A 831 -35.98 7.30 23.87
CA PHE A 831 -36.15 6.27 22.83
C PHE A 831 -37.23 6.63 21.80
N GLU A 832 -38.33 7.25 22.21
CA GLU A 832 -39.41 7.69 21.33
C GLU A 832 -38.94 8.72 20.29
N SER A 833 -38.08 9.66 20.71
CA SER A 833 -37.43 10.63 19.80
C SER A 833 -36.51 9.93 18.81
N SER A 834 -35.70 8.96 19.26
CA SER A 834 -34.83 8.16 18.39
C SER A 834 -35.62 7.33 17.36
N VAL A 835 -36.79 6.78 17.74
CA VAL A 835 -37.69 6.07 16.82
C VAL A 835 -38.28 7.00 15.77
N LYS A 836 -38.75 8.20 16.18
CA LYS A 836 -39.31 9.20 15.26
C LYS A 836 -38.28 9.63 14.21
N GLU A 837 -37.07 9.97 14.65
CA GLU A 837 -35.96 10.43 13.80
C GLU A 837 -35.54 9.35 12.79
N VAL A 838 -35.31 8.12 13.26
CA VAL A 838 -34.96 6.98 12.39
C VAL A 838 -36.06 6.66 11.38
N SER A 839 -37.33 6.73 11.79
CA SER A 839 -38.47 6.53 10.90
C SER A 839 -38.55 7.59 9.80
N GLU A 840 -38.24 8.85 10.12
CA GLU A 840 -38.20 9.94 9.13
C GLU A 840 -37.01 9.82 8.16
N GLN A 841 -35.82 9.45 8.65
CA GLN A 841 -34.66 9.18 7.80
C GLN A 841 -34.91 8.00 6.84
N LEU A 842 -35.47 6.89 7.35
CA LEU A 842 -35.84 5.73 6.52
C LEU A 842 -36.93 6.07 5.49
N ARG A 843 -37.92 6.90 5.84
CA ARG A 843 -38.93 7.44 4.92
C ARG A 843 -38.31 8.25 3.79
N LYS A 844 -37.36 9.14 4.07
CA LYS A 844 -36.63 9.92 3.05
C LYS A 844 -35.85 9.00 2.10
N ILE A 845 -35.20 7.96 2.61
CA ILE A 845 -34.49 6.96 1.78
C ILE A 845 -35.47 6.15 0.92
N ALA A 846 -36.58 5.67 1.51
CA ALA A 846 -37.60 4.88 0.81
C ALA A 846 -38.20 5.63 -0.39
N LYS A 847 -38.45 6.94 -0.24
CA LYS A 847 -38.93 7.82 -1.31
C LYS A 847 -37.88 8.26 -2.33
N GLY A 848 -36.59 8.04 -2.06
CA GLY A 848 -35.49 8.56 -2.88
C GLY A 848 -35.18 10.05 -2.66
N GLU A 849 -35.71 10.66 -1.59
CA GLU A 849 -35.51 12.06 -1.20
C GLU A 849 -34.24 12.27 -0.35
N TYR A 850 -33.53 11.18 0.00
CA TYR A 850 -32.34 11.23 0.84
C TYR A 850 -31.13 11.77 0.08
N LYS A 851 -30.62 12.92 0.53
CA LYS A 851 -29.29 13.42 0.13
C LYS A 851 -28.23 12.72 0.99
N THR A 852 -27.28 12.07 0.35
CA THR A 852 -26.11 11.49 1.04
C THR A 852 -25.38 12.59 1.82
N PRO A 853 -25.04 12.39 3.11
CA PRO A 853 -24.36 13.41 3.90
C PRO A 853 -23.04 13.81 3.27
N GLU A 854 -22.80 15.13 3.17
CA GLU A 854 -21.50 15.70 2.76
C GLU A 854 -20.46 15.51 3.86
N TYR A 855 -20.02 14.26 4.06
CA TYR A 855 -18.64 14.07 4.46
C TYR A 855 -17.80 14.68 3.35
N ARG A 856 -17.08 15.76 3.65
CA ARG A 856 -16.09 16.36 2.75
C ARG A 856 -14.88 15.43 2.59
N THR A 857 -15.11 14.27 1.96
CA THR A 857 -14.13 13.72 1.04
C THR A 857 -14.01 14.72 -0.11
N SER A 858 -12.81 15.23 -0.33
CA SER A 858 -12.41 15.70 -1.65
C SER A 858 -12.78 14.61 -2.66
N ASP A 859 -13.70 14.96 -3.55
CA ASP A 859 -14.26 14.13 -4.61
C ASP A 859 -14.90 12.78 -4.21
N SER A 860 -16.21 12.70 -4.48
CA SER A 860 -16.90 11.44 -4.79
C SER A 860 -16.51 10.88 -6.18
N GLY A 861 -15.30 11.22 -6.64
CA GLY A 861 -14.58 10.61 -7.74
C GLY A 861 -14.20 9.17 -7.40
N LYS A 862 -15.17 8.26 -7.52
CA LYS A 862 -14.91 6.82 -7.66
C LYS A 862 -13.76 6.65 -8.65
N ARG A 863 -12.64 6.09 -8.16
CA ARG A 863 -11.38 5.82 -8.88
C ARG A 863 -11.48 5.96 -10.40
N LYS A 864 -10.85 7.02 -10.91
CA LYS A 864 -10.40 7.12 -12.30
C LYS A 864 -8.86 7.11 -12.43
N ILE A 865 -8.16 6.54 -11.43
CA ILE A 865 -6.70 6.38 -11.39
C ILE A 865 -6.26 5.21 -12.30
N SER A 866 -6.71 5.19 -13.55
CA SER A 866 -6.34 4.14 -14.50
C SER A 866 -6.39 4.65 -15.94
N ALA A 867 -5.22 4.73 -16.57
CA ALA A 867 -4.99 5.01 -17.99
C ALA A 867 -5.57 6.34 -18.49
N ILE A 868 -4.96 7.45 -18.07
CA ILE A 868 -5.17 8.78 -18.68
C ILE A 868 -4.92 8.67 -20.19
N THR A 869 -5.97 8.92 -20.99
CA THR A 869 -5.93 8.83 -22.45
C THR A 869 -5.78 10.21 -23.09
N PHE A 870 -6.45 11.22 -22.53
CA PHE A 870 -6.35 12.61 -22.98
C PHE A 870 -6.66 13.61 -21.85
N ALA A 871 -6.25 14.86 -22.06
CA ALA A 871 -6.62 16.01 -21.23
C ALA A 871 -7.64 16.87 -21.99
N ALA A 872 -8.69 17.34 -21.30
CA ALA A 872 -9.72 18.18 -21.90
C ALA A 872 -10.32 19.17 -20.91
N ILE A 873 -10.88 20.27 -21.43
CA ILE A 873 -11.69 21.22 -20.66
C ILE A 873 -13.15 20.85 -20.86
N ASN A 874 -13.85 20.50 -19.78
CA ASN A 874 -15.27 20.16 -19.80
C ASN A 874 -16.13 21.41 -19.71
N LEU A 875 -16.96 21.63 -20.73
CA LEU A 875 -17.86 22.79 -20.80
C LEU A 875 -19.26 22.39 -20.32
N PRO A 876 -19.96 23.23 -19.53
CA PRO A 876 -21.34 23.01 -19.16
C PRO A 876 -22.24 22.89 -20.40
N ILE A 877 -23.00 21.80 -20.47
CA ILE A 877 -23.91 21.52 -21.60
C ILE A 877 -25.03 22.57 -21.67
N THR A 878 -25.44 23.13 -20.53
CA THR A 878 -26.39 24.26 -20.45
C THR A 878 -25.94 25.47 -21.25
N ASP A 879 -24.66 25.81 -21.13
CA ASP A 879 -24.09 27.06 -21.67
C ASP A 879 -23.83 26.89 -23.17
N ILE A 880 -23.38 25.68 -23.57
CA ILE A 880 -23.25 25.27 -24.96
C ILE A 880 -24.60 25.26 -25.69
N LYS A 881 -25.68 24.79 -25.04
CA LYS A 881 -27.04 24.83 -25.59
C LYS A 881 -27.55 26.27 -25.70
N GLY A 882 -27.47 27.05 -24.64
CA GLY A 882 -27.89 28.46 -24.65
C GLY A 882 -27.14 29.31 -25.70
N LEU A 883 -25.87 28.98 -26.00
CA LEU A 883 -25.14 29.60 -27.10
C LEU A 883 -25.66 29.16 -28.48
N LEU A 884 -25.97 27.89 -28.67
CA LEU A 884 -26.56 27.38 -29.93
C LEU A 884 -27.94 27.98 -30.20
N ASP A 885 -28.80 28.07 -29.19
CA ASP A 885 -30.16 28.63 -29.32
C ASP A 885 -30.12 30.12 -29.68
N ASN A 886 -29.18 30.86 -29.08
CA ASN A 886 -28.91 32.27 -29.38
C ASN A 886 -28.40 32.48 -30.81
N LEU A 887 -27.56 31.57 -31.32
CA LEU A 887 -27.09 31.60 -32.71
C LEU A 887 -28.19 31.21 -33.70
N ALA A 888 -29.04 30.23 -33.37
CA ALA A 888 -30.20 29.85 -34.16
C ALA A 888 -31.19 31.02 -34.33
N GLY A 889 -31.43 31.77 -33.26
CA GLY A 889 -32.27 32.97 -33.29
C GLY A 889 -31.66 34.17 -34.05
N LYS A 890 -30.41 34.08 -34.52
CA LYS A 890 -29.68 35.15 -35.22
C LYS A 890 -29.30 34.82 -36.67
N ASP A 891 -29.03 33.55 -36.99
CA ASP A 891 -28.62 33.11 -38.32
C ASP A 891 -29.49 31.96 -38.83
N SER A 892 -30.23 32.21 -39.91
CA SER A 892 -31.17 31.26 -40.51
C SER A 892 -30.50 30.00 -41.09
N LYS A 893 -29.20 30.03 -41.40
CA LYS A 893 -28.45 28.83 -41.81
C LYS A 893 -28.19 27.91 -40.61
N VAL A 894 -27.96 28.50 -39.43
CA VAL A 894 -27.83 27.75 -38.18
C VAL A 894 -29.19 27.16 -37.82
N GLU A 895 -30.26 27.95 -37.81
CA GLU A 895 -31.63 27.45 -37.58
C GLU A 895 -31.97 26.26 -38.49
N ALA A 896 -31.76 26.40 -39.80
CA ALA A 896 -31.98 25.34 -40.77
C ALA A 896 -31.10 24.10 -40.54
N PHE A 897 -29.85 24.28 -40.11
CA PHE A 897 -28.95 23.16 -39.79
C PHE A 897 -29.41 22.36 -38.56
N LEU A 898 -29.91 23.04 -37.52
CA LEU A 898 -30.32 22.42 -36.25
C LEU A 898 -31.63 21.63 -36.36
N LYS A 899 -32.57 22.14 -37.16
CA LYS A 899 -33.98 21.72 -37.24
C LYS A 899 -34.20 20.22 -37.39
N ASP A 900 -33.34 19.56 -38.16
CA ASP A 900 -33.49 18.14 -38.51
C ASP A 900 -32.63 17.20 -37.64
N LYS A 901 -31.77 17.74 -36.77
CA LYS A 901 -30.69 16.98 -36.10
C LYS A 901 -30.93 16.69 -34.62
N ASN A 902 -31.97 17.28 -34.03
CA ASN A 902 -32.40 17.05 -32.64
C ASN A 902 -31.26 17.15 -31.61
N LEU A 903 -30.43 18.19 -31.78
CA LEU A 903 -29.19 18.42 -31.06
C LEU A 903 -29.37 18.60 -29.54
N GLU A 904 -30.56 19.06 -29.14
CA GLU A 904 -30.99 19.11 -27.73
C GLU A 904 -30.84 17.77 -27.02
N ASN A 905 -31.05 16.65 -27.72
CA ASN A 905 -31.03 15.30 -27.15
C ASN A 905 -29.72 14.53 -27.42
N SER A 906 -28.85 15.00 -28.33
CA SER A 906 -27.60 14.30 -28.68
C SER A 906 -26.37 14.76 -27.89
N ILE A 907 -26.32 16.03 -27.45
CA ILE A 907 -25.15 16.58 -26.74
C ILE A 907 -25.15 16.11 -25.28
N ASN A 908 -24.57 14.92 -25.05
CA ASN A 908 -24.41 14.32 -23.71
C ASN A 908 -23.10 14.70 -23.01
N LYS A 909 -22.12 15.25 -23.72
CA LYS A 909 -20.85 15.80 -23.22
C LYS A 909 -20.33 16.86 -24.16
N ALA A 910 -19.85 18.00 -23.64
CA ALA A 910 -19.13 19.02 -24.40
C ALA A 910 -17.74 19.23 -23.77
N HIS A 911 -16.69 19.17 -24.58
CA HIS A 911 -15.32 19.38 -24.10
C HIS A 911 -14.39 19.85 -25.22
N VAL A 912 -13.37 20.64 -24.85
CA VAL A 912 -12.23 20.96 -25.72
C VAL A 912 -11.10 19.98 -25.43
N THR A 913 -10.72 19.13 -26.40
CA THR A 913 -9.54 18.27 -26.23
C THR A 913 -8.27 19.12 -26.33
N LEU A 914 -7.43 19.09 -25.29
CA LEU A 914 -6.16 19.82 -25.24
C LEU A 914 -5.00 18.99 -25.80
N ALA A 915 -4.86 17.75 -25.33
CA ALA A 915 -3.88 16.80 -25.86
C ALA A 915 -4.34 15.36 -25.67
N HIS A 916 -3.99 14.50 -26.64
CA HIS A 916 -4.31 13.08 -26.64
C HIS A 916 -3.03 12.23 -26.65
N LYS A 917 -2.90 11.28 -25.73
CA LYS A 917 -1.69 10.48 -25.49
C LYS A 917 -1.15 9.80 -26.75
N ARG A 918 -2.04 9.23 -27.57
CA ARG A 918 -1.68 8.58 -28.85
C ARG A 918 -1.16 9.53 -29.93
N SER A 919 -1.52 10.82 -29.88
CA SER A 919 -1.15 11.81 -30.90
C SER A 919 0.06 12.64 -30.48
N HIS A 920 0.15 13.00 -29.19
CA HIS A 920 1.14 13.97 -28.68
C HIS A 920 2.10 13.39 -27.63
N GLY A 921 1.96 12.10 -27.28
CA GLY A 921 2.77 11.45 -26.24
C GLY A 921 2.22 11.66 -24.82
N VAL A 922 2.84 10.98 -23.86
CA VAL A 922 2.45 11.01 -22.43
C VAL A 922 2.71 12.38 -21.80
N THR A 923 3.93 12.91 -21.97
CA THR A 923 4.40 14.19 -21.43
C THR A 923 3.47 15.35 -21.81
N ALA A 924 3.01 15.39 -23.06
CA ALA A 924 2.10 16.41 -23.54
C ALA A 924 0.75 16.40 -22.82
N VAL A 925 0.26 15.24 -22.37
CA VAL A 925 -0.97 15.12 -21.56
C VAL A 925 -0.68 15.41 -20.10
N ALA A 926 0.41 14.84 -19.56
CA ALA A 926 0.80 14.97 -18.16
C ALA A 926 1.02 16.43 -17.73
N ASN A 927 1.55 17.27 -18.63
CA ASN A 927 1.81 18.69 -18.40
C ASN A 927 0.57 19.56 -18.13
N TYR A 928 -0.65 19.05 -18.33
CA TYR A 928 -1.87 19.74 -17.88
C TYR A 928 -2.25 19.45 -16.42
N GLY A 929 -1.49 18.59 -15.72
CA GLY A 929 -1.75 18.23 -14.31
C GLY A 929 -1.70 19.41 -13.34
N THR A 930 -1.00 20.50 -13.69
CA THR A 930 -0.99 21.77 -12.94
C THR A 930 -2.35 22.47 -12.90
N PHE A 931 -3.21 22.21 -13.89
CA PHE A 931 -4.51 22.83 -14.08
C PHE A 931 -5.67 21.88 -13.74
N LEU A 932 -5.39 20.64 -13.34
CA LEU A 932 -6.40 19.63 -13.04
C LEU A 932 -7.40 20.16 -11.99
N HIS A 933 -8.70 19.95 -12.26
CA HIS A 933 -9.83 20.45 -11.49
C HIS A 933 -9.96 22.00 -11.38
N LYS A 934 -9.12 22.78 -12.08
CA LYS A 934 -9.29 24.24 -12.16
C LYS A 934 -10.31 24.62 -13.24
N GLN A 935 -11.00 25.74 -13.01
CA GLN A 935 -11.82 26.41 -14.02
C GLN A 935 -10.92 27.14 -15.01
N VAL A 936 -11.16 26.91 -16.30
CA VAL A 936 -10.49 27.54 -17.43
C VAL A 936 -11.55 28.32 -18.23
N PRO A 937 -11.38 29.63 -18.48
CA PRO A 937 -12.22 30.34 -19.44
C PRO A 937 -11.88 29.87 -20.86
N VAL A 938 -12.91 29.62 -21.67
CA VAL A 938 -12.79 29.21 -23.07
C VAL A 938 -13.63 30.14 -23.93
N ASP A 939 -12.98 30.90 -24.80
CA ASP A 939 -13.65 31.80 -25.72
C ASP A 939 -14.09 31.04 -26.97
N ILE A 940 -15.39 31.03 -27.24
CA ILE A 940 -16.00 30.40 -28.42
C ILE A 940 -16.12 31.46 -29.52
N THR A 941 -15.38 31.29 -30.62
CA THR A 941 -15.17 32.32 -31.65
C THR A 941 -15.94 32.08 -32.95
N ALA A 942 -16.29 30.83 -33.25
CA ALA A 942 -17.04 30.47 -34.45
C ALA A 942 -17.75 29.12 -34.33
N LEU A 943 -18.82 28.94 -35.10
CA LEU A 943 -19.46 27.64 -35.35
C LEU A 943 -19.09 27.17 -36.77
N LEU A 944 -18.55 25.96 -36.90
CA LEU A 944 -18.27 25.31 -38.18
C LEU A 944 -19.14 24.07 -38.35
N PHE A 945 -19.75 23.91 -39.53
CA PHE A 945 -20.58 22.74 -39.83
C PHE A 945 -20.61 22.33 -41.30
N THR A 946 -20.98 21.06 -41.50
CA THR A 946 -21.23 20.36 -42.78
C THR A 946 -22.52 19.55 -42.64
N ASP A 947 -22.95 18.86 -43.69
CA ASP A 947 -24.02 17.86 -43.61
C ASP A 947 -23.74 16.74 -42.58
N LYS A 948 -22.47 16.41 -42.33
CA LYS A 948 -22.03 15.26 -41.54
C LYS A 948 -21.49 15.55 -40.14
N MET A 949 -21.09 16.77 -39.84
CA MET A 949 -20.49 17.11 -38.54
C MET A 949 -20.55 18.61 -38.24
N ALA A 950 -20.58 18.96 -36.96
CA ALA A 950 -20.54 20.34 -36.46
C ALA A 950 -19.67 20.46 -35.19
N ALA A 951 -18.94 21.57 -35.09
CA ALA A 951 -18.10 21.91 -33.94
C ALA A 951 -17.98 23.42 -33.73
N PHE A 952 -17.85 23.84 -32.47
CA PHE A 952 -17.42 25.20 -32.13
C PHE A 952 -15.89 25.31 -32.16
N GLU A 953 -15.38 26.36 -32.78
CA GLU A 953 -13.99 26.81 -32.64
C GLU A 953 -13.79 27.42 -31.25
N ALA A 954 -12.73 27.00 -30.54
CA ALA A 954 -12.56 27.30 -29.12
C ALA A 954 -11.12 27.73 -28.79
N CYS A 955 -11.00 28.82 -28.03
CA CYS A 955 -9.74 29.41 -27.60
C CYS A 955 -9.64 29.36 -26.06
N PRO A 956 -8.90 28.39 -25.48
CA PRO A 956 -8.63 28.37 -24.05
C PRO A 956 -7.81 29.59 -23.60
N GLY A 957 -8.23 30.20 -22.49
CA GLY A 957 -7.59 31.36 -21.88
C GLY A 957 -6.48 31.01 -20.89
N SER A 958 -6.34 31.83 -19.85
CA SER A 958 -5.29 31.70 -18.83
C SER A 958 -5.86 31.42 -17.45
N VAL A 959 -5.12 30.68 -16.63
CA VAL A 959 -5.44 30.37 -15.23
C VAL A 959 -4.23 30.72 -14.37
N GLU A 960 -4.43 31.49 -13.30
CA GLU A 960 -3.35 31.94 -12.39
C GLU A 960 -2.19 32.67 -13.13
N GLY A 961 -2.46 33.26 -14.31
CA GLY A 961 -1.47 33.93 -15.15
C GLY A 961 -0.76 33.03 -16.18
N GLU A 962 -0.89 31.70 -16.10
CA GLU A 962 -0.34 30.77 -17.10
C GLU A 962 -1.40 30.48 -18.19
N ARG A 963 -1.02 30.60 -19.47
CA ARG A 963 -1.93 30.37 -20.60
C ARG A 963 -2.09 28.87 -20.88
N VAL A 964 -3.32 28.38 -20.90
CA VAL A 964 -3.62 26.98 -21.24
C VAL A 964 -3.51 26.83 -22.76
N THR A 965 -2.36 26.33 -23.23
CA THR A 965 -2.10 26.15 -24.67
C THR A 965 -2.49 24.74 -25.11
N PRO A 966 -3.50 24.55 -26.00
CA PRO A 966 -3.81 23.24 -26.58
C PRO A 966 -2.68 22.76 -27.52
N LYS A 967 -2.57 21.44 -27.71
CA LYS A 967 -1.64 20.80 -28.68
C LYS A 967 -2.27 20.48 -30.03
N ASN A 968 -3.60 20.45 -30.11
CA ASN A 968 -4.32 20.38 -31.39
C ASN A 968 -4.15 21.71 -32.14
N GLU A 969 -3.84 21.66 -33.43
CA GLU A 969 -3.71 22.85 -34.30
C GLU A 969 -5.02 23.66 -34.37
N TRP A 970 -6.16 22.96 -34.35
CA TRP A 970 -7.49 23.56 -34.32
C TRP A 970 -8.28 23.06 -33.09
N PRO A 971 -8.25 23.81 -31.96
CA PRO A 971 -8.96 23.43 -30.75
C PRO A 971 -10.45 23.74 -30.92
N HIS A 972 -11.29 22.75 -30.63
CA HIS A 972 -12.71 22.82 -30.92
C HIS A 972 -13.53 21.96 -29.93
N VAL A 973 -14.82 22.24 -29.87
CA VAL A 973 -15.84 21.45 -29.17
C VAL A 973 -16.67 20.72 -30.22
N THR A 974 -16.56 19.40 -30.32
CA THR A 974 -17.45 18.64 -31.20
C THR A 974 -18.87 18.68 -30.64
N LEU A 975 -19.83 19.12 -31.46
CA LEU A 975 -21.24 19.22 -31.09
C LEU A 975 -22.02 17.99 -31.61
N TRP A 976 -21.74 17.58 -32.84
CA TRP A 976 -22.47 16.50 -33.49
C TRP A 976 -21.71 15.89 -34.67
N THR A 977 -21.99 14.61 -34.90
CA THR A 977 -21.54 13.82 -36.03
C THR A 977 -22.69 12.93 -36.51
N ALA A 978 -22.81 12.74 -37.81
CA ALA A 978 -23.73 11.79 -38.41
C ALA A 978 -23.43 10.34 -37.98
N GLU A 979 -24.39 9.44 -38.17
CA GLU A 979 -24.21 8.03 -37.84
C GLU A 979 -23.05 7.42 -38.65
N GLY A 980 -22.17 6.69 -37.96
CA GLY A 980 -20.94 6.12 -38.53
C GLY A 980 -19.73 7.08 -38.64
N VAL A 981 -19.91 8.39 -38.43
CA VAL A 981 -18.81 9.38 -38.42
C VAL A 981 -18.22 9.48 -37.01
N LEU A 982 -16.89 9.42 -36.90
CA LEU A 982 -16.21 9.54 -35.60
C LEU A 982 -15.99 11.01 -35.22
N ALA A 983 -16.17 11.35 -33.94
CA ALA A 983 -15.88 12.69 -33.41
C ALA A 983 -14.45 13.19 -33.72
N LYS A 984 -13.49 12.28 -33.91
CA LYS A 984 -12.12 12.63 -34.36
C LYS A 984 -12.10 13.33 -35.73
N GLU A 985 -13.05 13.03 -36.62
CA GLU A 985 -13.12 13.64 -37.96
C GLU A 985 -13.46 15.14 -37.91
N ALA A 986 -14.04 15.63 -36.82
CA ALA A 986 -14.29 17.06 -36.61
C ALA A 986 -13.01 17.92 -36.69
N ASN A 987 -11.82 17.35 -36.41
CA ASN A 987 -10.53 18.04 -36.64
C ASN A 987 -10.35 18.54 -38.09
N LEU A 988 -11.04 17.93 -39.06
CA LEU A 988 -10.95 18.31 -40.48
C LEU A 988 -11.84 19.51 -40.84
N LEU A 989 -12.75 19.96 -39.97
CA LEU A 989 -13.72 21.03 -40.29
C LEU A 989 -13.05 22.35 -40.71
N SER A 990 -11.93 22.71 -40.07
CA SER A 990 -11.15 23.91 -40.45
C SER A 990 -10.61 23.78 -41.88
N ASN A 991 -10.02 22.63 -42.24
CA ASN A 991 -9.53 22.38 -43.60
C ASN A 991 -10.67 22.31 -44.62
N LEU A 992 -11.79 21.68 -44.28
CA LEU A 992 -12.99 21.66 -45.12
C LEU A 992 -13.57 23.06 -45.35
N HIS A 993 -13.43 23.98 -44.39
CA HIS A 993 -13.82 25.38 -44.58
C HIS A 993 -12.88 26.09 -45.57
N LEU A 994 -11.57 25.87 -45.47
CA LEU A 994 -10.58 26.38 -46.44
C LEU A 994 -10.81 25.83 -47.87
N GLU A 995 -11.30 24.59 -47.99
CA GLU A 995 -11.72 23.97 -49.25
C GLU A 995 -13.11 24.42 -49.75
N GLY A 996 -13.80 25.32 -49.02
CA GLY A 996 -15.16 25.79 -49.36
C GLY A 996 -16.28 24.77 -49.13
N LYS A 997 -16.00 23.66 -48.43
CA LYS A 997 -16.92 22.53 -48.17
C LYS A 997 -17.63 22.61 -46.81
N ALA A 998 -17.19 23.48 -45.90
CA ALA A 998 -17.82 23.70 -44.60
C ALA A 998 -18.24 25.17 -44.41
N THR A 999 -19.39 25.37 -43.76
CA THR A 999 -19.89 26.70 -43.40
C THR A 999 -19.27 27.13 -42.08
N ARG A 1000 -18.79 28.38 -42.01
CA ARG A 1000 -18.28 29.03 -40.77
C ARG A 1000 -19.13 30.25 -40.45
N ILE A 1001 -19.68 30.31 -39.24
CA ILE A 1001 -20.39 31.46 -38.68
C ILE A 1001 -19.53 32.04 -37.56
N ALA A 1002 -19.14 33.31 -37.67
CA ALA A 1002 -18.34 33.99 -36.65
C ALA A 1002 -19.20 34.46 -35.47
N ILE A 1003 -18.61 34.51 -34.28
CA ILE A 1003 -19.25 34.95 -33.04
C ILE A 1003 -18.48 36.15 -32.53
N ASP A 1004 -19.08 37.34 -32.65
CA ASP A 1004 -18.48 38.63 -32.27
C ASP A 1004 -19.47 39.46 -31.44
N PRO A 1005 -19.13 39.85 -30.19
CA PRO A 1005 -17.95 39.44 -29.45
C PRO A 1005 -17.94 37.92 -29.15
N PRO A 1006 -16.75 37.29 -29.00
CA PRO A 1006 -16.64 35.87 -28.62
C PRO A 1006 -17.38 35.55 -27.32
N ALA A 1007 -17.94 34.33 -27.23
CA ALA A 1007 -18.67 33.88 -26.05
C ALA A 1007 -17.76 33.09 -25.10
N THR A 1008 -17.42 33.66 -23.94
CA THR A 1008 -16.61 32.97 -22.92
C THR A 1008 -17.46 32.00 -22.09
N ILE A 1009 -17.12 30.71 -22.14
CA ILE A 1009 -17.69 29.66 -21.28
C ILE A 1009 -16.60 29.15 -20.32
N HIS A 1010 -16.93 29.00 -19.04
CA HIS A 1010 -15.99 28.46 -18.05
C HIS A 1010 -16.14 26.93 -17.97
N GLY A 1011 -15.02 26.21 -18.03
CA GLY A 1011 -15.02 24.76 -17.92
C GLY A 1011 -13.91 24.19 -17.05
N THR A 1012 -14.16 23.04 -16.45
CA THR A 1012 -13.20 22.36 -15.58
C THR A 1012 -12.23 21.51 -16.40
N LEU A 1013 -10.92 21.65 -16.17
CA LEU A 1013 -9.93 20.78 -16.80
C LEU A 1013 -9.88 19.41 -16.12
N GLU A 1014 -10.03 18.35 -16.91
CA GLU A 1014 -10.14 16.96 -16.46
C GLU A 1014 -9.28 16.00 -17.30
N PHE A 1015 -8.89 14.89 -16.67
CA PHE A 1015 -8.24 13.75 -17.33
C PHE A 1015 -9.24 12.63 -17.63
N TYR A 1016 -9.07 11.97 -18.79
CA TYR A 1016 -10.07 11.06 -19.36
C TYR A 1016 -9.63 9.61 -19.50
#